data_AF-A0A6A5BH47-F1
#
_entry.id   AF-A0A6A5BH47-F1
#
_cell.length_a   1.000
_cell.length_b   1.000
_cell.length_c   1.000
_cell.angle_alpha   90.00
_cell.angle_beta   90.00
_cell.angle_gamma   90.00
#
_symmetry.space_group_name_H-M   'P 1'
#
loop_
_entity.id
_entity.type
_entity.pdbx_description
1 polymer ?
#
loop_
_entity_poly.entity_id
_entity_poly.type
_entity_poly.pdbx_seq_one_letter_code
_entity_poly.pdbx_strand_id
1 'polypeptide(L)'
;MSKNMIIGSTHSFLSLKGESLQTLYEHYKIRCGYHPDLSNVPLVVLNYDNVLSPKEEPLVSECRGLVLELDTWKVVARGMTRFFNQKNQSKENNNHSQPQIKSASLFSSSSSDNVQSHSSSKDNDKDQTIPKEEEEKLGTLSVTGFNYSNYSLEVKEDGTYIQLFNYKGEWMLATRHNFCEDFCEGTSDTNRMTYRDLFISTCGGLDLNDVCKDLDTSYTYCIELCSPFNQVIQFYDQPVLYLLTVVNTQTGSELSIDQVDAICLKLRKRKELKNWKRPRRFSNFSNQEQAFEFMNNYLMNRTEPQEGQQNQMSVEQRMRVEGFVMRDQNNERLKLKNPYYLMLHKMKYRGWIQAEPKLLVPFVLFFEDYKFRSENMKDHATSKNGCELLSCSSSSGSKIESLSNHSNTSFIKIMKNFYECDFEMEQLQKRYHYCVTVLNKEFKQLVSVWKEIISEYEDIDVETPNNILEQTPQSLKSRTKLFPFIELLLSSRSDCQSHERDTLSIHALEQVMKNNGEMVLSQLFSSQQQLSAFRSAVLDYHKSHAPHYCIPNKKFKILNTGLAQKKPHLDKKTNQYKVQCFCGKPMILKRLKRDFVQYRWCHCGAAFDVMTYKVGTLLWMCSSYPQCLLNHMAHQMDEMFSDEQIQYVKGQPLGIPCSELCKILRLQIHEIMAILMKKNNWRKSQCYSLMASWLNVEKSQAHVALFSIETCLFVIQKFFDNYSGIY
;
A
#
# COMPACT_ATOMS: atom_id res chain seq x y z
N MET A 1 38.13 4.24 16.55
CA MET A 1 37.93 3.78 17.95
C MET A 1 36.73 2.85 17.98
N SER A 2 36.99 1.55 18.05
CA SER A 2 35.98 0.49 18.15
C SER A 2 35.46 0.40 19.59
N LYS A 3 34.22 0.81 19.84
CA LYS A 3 33.49 0.50 21.07
C LYS A 3 32.26 -0.34 20.71
N ASN A 4 32.44 -1.65 20.63
CA ASN A 4 31.34 -2.61 20.77
C ASN A 4 30.93 -2.66 22.25
N MET A 5 30.39 -1.57 22.77
CA MET A 5 29.63 -1.61 24.01
C MET A 5 28.21 -1.99 23.58
N ILE A 6 27.75 -3.18 23.96
CA ILE A 6 26.35 -3.58 23.74
C ILE A 6 25.50 -2.69 24.66
N ILE A 7 25.06 -1.55 24.14
CA ILE A 7 24.18 -0.65 24.86
C ILE A 7 22.79 -1.28 24.85
N GLY A 8 22.39 -1.83 26.00
CA GLY A 8 21.17 -2.63 26.11
C GLY A 8 19.85 -1.85 26.02
N SER A 9 19.86 -0.51 26.17
CA SER A 9 18.64 0.30 26.09
C SER A 9 18.88 1.74 25.66
N THR A 10 17.85 2.38 25.11
CA THR A 10 17.89 3.74 24.55
C THR A 10 18.18 4.80 25.62
N HIS A 11 17.57 4.67 26.81
CA HIS A 11 17.84 5.63 27.88
C HIS A 11 19.28 5.52 28.37
N SER A 12 19.85 4.31 28.45
CA SER A 12 21.26 4.13 28.82
C SER A 12 22.21 4.72 27.78
N PHE A 13 21.85 4.65 26.49
CA PHE A 13 22.58 5.33 25.41
C PHE A 13 22.62 6.84 25.63
N LEU A 14 21.46 7.45 25.87
CA LEU A 14 21.33 8.91 26.05
C LEU A 14 22.00 9.43 27.33
N SER A 15 22.18 8.57 28.33
CA SER A 15 22.94 8.91 29.55
C SER A 15 24.46 8.89 29.36
N LEU A 16 24.98 8.44 28.21
CA LEU A 16 26.42 8.46 27.93
C LEU A 16 26.88 9.87 27.55
N LYS A 17 28.09 10.24 28.02
CA LYS A 17 28.68 11.54 27.73
C LYS A 17 28.90 11.73 26.22
N GLY A 18 28.27 12.76 25.66
CA GLY A 18 28.38 13.12 24.24
C GLY A 18 27.24 12.58 23.37
N GLU A 19 26.39 11.71 23.90
CA GLU A 19 25.19 11.24 23.19
C GLU A 19 24.01 12.21 23.36
N SER A 20 23.15 12.26 22.35
CA SER A 20 22.00 13.16 22.32
C SER A 20 20.89 12.61 21.40
N LEU A 21 19.75 13.29 21.37
CA LEU A 21 18.70 13.00 20.39
C LEU A 21 19.19 13.16 18.93
N GLN A 22 20.16 14.06 18.71
CA GLN A 22 20.78 14.26 17.40
C GLN A 22 21.62 13.05 16.99
N THR A 23 22.41 12.48 17.90
CA THR A 23 23.22 11.29 17.60
C THR A 23 22.33 10.06 17.36
N LEU A 24 21.21 9.93 18.08
CA LEU A 24 20.19 8.91 17.80
C LEU A 24 19.60 9.03 16.38
N TYR A 25 19.33 10.24 15.90
CA TYR A 25 18.86 10.45 14.53
C TYR A 25 19.96 10.14 13.50
N GLU A 26 21.18 10.59 13.75
CA GLU A 26 22.30 10.39 12.82
C GLU A 26 22.65 8.92 12.64
N HIS A 27 22.82 8.18 13.73
CA HIS A 27 23.25 6.78 13.72
C HIS A 27 22.10 5.80 13.46
N TYR A 28 20.93 6.04 14.07
CA TYR A 28 19.84 5.07 14.11
C TYR A 28 18.55 5.55 13.42
N LYS A 29 18.53 6.79 12.93
CA LYS A 29 17.36 7.40 12.27
C LYS A 29 16.12 7.40 13.17
N ILE A 30 16.33 7.53 14.48
CA ILE A 30 15.25 7.69 15.45
C ILE A 30 14.73 9.13 15.37
N ARG A 31 13.42 9.27 15.18
CA ARG A 31 12.73 10.56 15.12
C ARG A 31 12.14 10.88 16.49
N CYS A 32 12.05 12.17 16.79
CA CYS A 32 11.52 12.69 18.05
C CYS A 32 10.21 13.45 17.80
N GLY A 33 9.23 13.24 18.67
CA GLY A 33 8.05 14.08 18.82
C GLY A 33 8.04 14.70 20.21
N TYR A 34 7.87 16.02 20.30
CA TYR A 34 7.89 16.74 21.58
C TYR A 34 6.48 16.99 22.09
N HIS A 35 6.31 17.02 23.40
CA HIS A 35 5.06 17.49 24.00
C HIS A 35 4.84 18.98 23.64
N PRO A 36 3.61 19.42 23.33
CA PRO A 36 3.36 20.81 22.92
C PRO A 36 3.71 21.85 23.98
N ASP A 37 3.60 21.50 25.26
CA ASP A 37 3.99 22.33 26.40
C ASP A 37 5.24 21.77 27.09
N LEU A 38 6.42 22.02 26.51
CA LEU A 38 7.70 21.58 27.08
C LEU A 38 8.06 22.28 28.38
N SER A 39 7.44 23.43 28.68
CA SER A 39 7.76 24.20 29.88
C SER A 39 7.28 23.50 31.15
N ASN A 40 6.10 22.87 31.09
CA ASN A 40 5.51 22.13 32.21
C ASN A 40 5.65 20.61 32.04
N VAL A 41 5.70 20.11 30.81
CA VAL A 41 5.74 18.69 30.48
C VAL A 41 6.92 18.44 29.54
N PRO A 42 8.16 18.35 30.08
CA PRO A 42 9.38 18.21 29.28
C PRO A 42 9.53 16.76 28.78
N LEU A 43 8.60 16.30 27.95
CA LEU A 43 8.56 14.93 27.44
C LEU A 43 8.87 14.87 25.94
N VAL A 44 9.55 13.79 25.55
CA VAL A 44 9.82 13.43 24.16
C VAL A 44 9.40 11.99 23.90
N VAL A 45 8.74 11.76 22.76
CA VAL A 45 8.44 10.42 22.24
C VAL A 45 9.39 10.06 21.10
N LEU A 46 10.00 8.87 21.19
CA LEU A 46 11.00 8.38 20.26
C LEU A 46 10.40 7.29 19.38
N ASN A 47 10.55 7.44 18.07
CA ASN A 47 10.12 6.42 17.11
C ASN A 47 11.08 6.25 15.93
N TYR A 48 11.38 5.00 15.60
CA TYR A 48 12.23 4.65 14.47
C TYR A 48 11.64 5.02 13.10
N ASP A 49 12.52 5.23 12.13
CA ASP A 49 12.16 5.33 10.72
C ASP A 49 11.83 3.93 10.15
N ASN A 50 10.67 3.81 9.49
CA ASN A 50 10.23 2.51 8.94
C ASN A 50 11.12 1.99 7.81
N VAL A 51 11.93 2.85 7.19
CA VAL A 51 12.78 2.54 6.03
C VAL A 51 14.25 2.53 6.44
N LEU A 52 14.71 3.59 7.10
CA LEU A 52 16.14 3.89 7.26
C LEU A 52 16.76 3.38 8.56
N SER A 53 15.98 3.11 9.60
CA SER A 53 16.55 2.63 10.87
C SER A 53 17.07 1.18 10.75
N PRO A 54 18.21 0.85 11.39
CA PRO A 54 18.72 -0.52 11.46
C PRO A 54 17.83 -1.34 12.40
N LYS A 55 17.01 -2.23 11.85
CA LYS A 55 15.87 -2.83 12.56
C LYS A 55 16.26 -3.96 13.50
N GLU A 56 17.47 -4.47 13.34
CA GLU A 56 18.06 -5.54 14.12
C GLU A 56 18.62 -5.03 15.47
N GLU A 57 18.81 -3.71 15.61
CA GLU A 57 19.35 -3.10 16.81
C GLU A 57 18.31 -3.07 17.96
N PRO A 58 18.62 -3.61 19.15
CA PRO A 58 17.69 -3.64 20.28
C PRO A 58 17.15 -2.26 20.69
N LEU A 59 18.00 -1.22 20.70
CA LEU A 59 17.58 0.14 21.05
C LEU A 59 16.56 0.70 20.03
N VAL A 60 16.72 0.35 18.75
CA VAL A 60 15.78 0.75 17.70
C VAL A 60 14.44 0.04 17.91
N SER A 61 14.48 -1.22 18.33
CA SER A 61 13.27 -1.99 18.65
C SER A 61 12.51 -1.43 19.85
N GLU A 62 13.20 -0.87 20.84
CA GLU A 62 12.61 -0.15 21.99
C GLU A 62 11.99 1.19 21.57
N CYS A 63 12.58 1.88 20.59
CA CYS A 63 12.10 3.16 20.04
C CYS A 63 10.83 2.99 19.17
N ARG A 64 9.78 2.37 19.70
CA ARG A 64 8.46 2.22 19.06
C ARG A 64 7.40 3.04 19.81
N GLY A 65 7.70 4.33 20.00
CA GLY A 65 6.93 5.23 20.86
C GLY A 65 7.43 5.25 22.30
N LEU A 66 8.74 5.09 22.53
CA LEU A 66 9.31 5.21 23.88
C LEU A 66 9.21 6.67 24.34
N VAL A 67 8.64 6.92 25.52
CA VAL A 67 8.53 8.29 26.07
C VAL A 67 9.55 8.49 27.17
N LEU A 68 10.37 9.53 27.04
CA LEU A 68 11.38 9.93 28.01
C LEU A 68 11.11 11.33 28.53
N GLU A 69 11.47 11.56 29.79
CA GLU A 69 11.63 12.91 30.35
C GLU A 69 12.95 13.49 29.84
N LEU A 70 12.91 14.71 29.29
CA LEU A 70 14.10 15.43 28.85
C LEU A 70 15.03 15.72 30.04
N ASP A 71 16.32 15.85 29.74
CA ASP A 71 17.41 16.11 30.68
C ASP A 71 17.73 14.97 31.65
N THR A 72 16.73 14.25 32.15
CA THR A 72 16.90 13.10 33.04
C THR A 72 16.95 11.77 32.29
N TRP A 73 16.42 11.74 31.06
CA TRP A 73 16.18 10.54 30.25
C TRP A 73 15.41 9.44 30.97
N LYS A 74 14.66 9.79 32.02
CA LYS A 74 13.83 8.84 32.75
C LYS A 74 12.77 8.27 31.82
N VAL A 75 12.58 6.95 31.85
CA VAL A 75 11.50 6.29 31.11
C VAL A 75 10.17 6.63 31.76
N VAL A 76 9.31 7.30 31.00
CA VAL A 76 7.98 7.77 31.43
C VAL A 76 6.86 6.90 30.84
N ALA A 77 7.04 6.39 29.63
CA ALA A 77 6.16 5.39 29.05
C ALA A 77 6.96 4.42 28.19
N ARG A 78 6.64 3.13 28.31
CA ARG A 78 7.26 2.06 27.51
C ARG A 78 6.19 1.12 26.98
N GLY A 79 6.12 1.03 25.65
CA GLY A 79 5.19 0.15 24.96
C GLY A 79 5.78 -1.20 24.59
N MET A 80 5.05 -1.94 23.74
CA MET A 80 5.59 -3.13 23.07
C MET A 80 6.80 -2.75 22.20
N THR A 81 7.85 -3.57 22.24
CA THR A 81 8.99 -3.46 21.32
C THR A 81 8.56 -3.74 19.88
N ARG A 82 9.41 -3.42 18.92
CA ARG A 82 9.19 -3.75 17.52
C ARG A 82 9.14 -5.27 17.31
N PHE A 83 8.07 -5.74 16.66
CA PHE A 83 7.95 -7.12 16.20
C PHE A 83 7.64 -7.22 14.70
N PHE A 84 7.99 -8.36 14.11
CA PHE A 84 8.14 -8.52 12.65
C PHE A 84 7.02 -9.36 12.04
N ASN A 85 6.95 -9.37 10.71
CA ASN A 85 6.07 -10.30 10.02
C ASN A 85 6.65 -11.71 10.10
N GLN A 86 5.78 -12.70 10.23
CA GLN A 86 6.15 -14.09 10.02
C GLN A 86 6.74 -14.25 8.61
N LYS A 87 7.88 -14.92 8.50
CA LYS A 87 8.44 -15.32 7.21
C LYS A 87 7.84 -16.66 6.80
N ASN A 88 7.41 -16.77 5.54
CA ASN A 88 7.10 -18.08 4.96
C ASN A 88 8.42 -18.77 4.66
N GLN A 89 8.68 -19.94 5.25
CA GLN A 89 9.91 -20.72 4.97
C GLN A 89 9.93 -21.32 3.55
N SER A 90 8.84 -21.20 2.78
CA SER A 90 8.68 -21.81 1.45
C SER A 90 9.39 -21.08 0.28
N LYS A 91 10.50 -20.37 0.52
CA LYS A 91 11.25 -19.69 -0.56
C LYS A 91 12.67 -20.22 -0.82
N GLU A 92 13.13 -21.26 -0.13
CA GLU A 92 14.49 -21.80 -0.35
C GLU A 92 14.57 -23.19 -1.00
N ASN A 93 13.45 -23.87 -1.27
CA ASN A 93 13.46 -25.20 -1.93
C ASN A 93 12.97 -25.19 -3.39
N ASN A 94 13.49 -24.28 -4.22
CA ASN A 94 13.40 -24.41 -5.68
C ASN A 94 14.78 -24.15 -6.31
N ASN A 95 15.74 -25.02 -6.01
CA ASN A 95 16.90 -25.23 -6.85
C ASN A 95 16.50 -26.03 -8.08
N HIS A 96 15.93 -25.37 -9.09
CA HIS A 96 15.99 -25.79 -10.49
C HIS A 96 16.27 -24.56 -11.36
N SER A 97 17.56 -24.40 -11.68
CA SER A 97 18.11 -23.84 -12.91
C SER A 97 17.28 -22.76 -13.63
N GLN A 98 17.54 -21.49 -13.33
CA GLN A 98 17.20 -20.40 -14.25
C GLN A 98 18.07 -20.54 -15.53
N PRO A 99 17.49 -20.54 -16.75
CA PRO A 99 18.27 -20.40 -17.96
C PRO A 99 18.80 -18.97 -18.06
N GLN A 100 20.12 -18.83 -18.11
CA GLN A 100 20.81 -17.56 -18.36
C GLN A 100 20.39 -16.97 -19.71
N ILE A 101 19.67 -15.86 -19.69
CA ILE A 101 19.49 -15.02 -20.88
C ILE A 101 20.74 -14.15 -21.01
N LYS A 102 21.61 -14.54 -21.94
CA LYS A 102 22.73 -13.73 -22.44
C LYS A 102 22.15 -12.47 -23.09
N SER A 103 22.42 -11.31 -22.49
CA SER A 103 22.23 -10.00 -23.12
C SER A 103 23.23 -9.83 -24.26
N ALA A 104 22.75 -9.86 -25.50
CA ALA A 104 23.52 -9.41 -26.65
C ALA A 104 23.47 -7.88 -26.73
N SER A 105 24.59 -7.23 -26.37
CA SER A 105 24.87 -5.85 -26.74
C SER A 105 25.39 -5.82 -28.18
N LEU A 106 24.69 -5.08 -29.04
CA LEU A 106 25.07 -4.80 -30.41
C LEU A 106 25.70 -3.40 -30.48
N PHE A 107 26.85 -3.34 -31.16
CA PHE A 107 27.61 -2.17 -31.64
C PHE A 107 28.39 -1.32 -30.62
N SER A 108 29.73 -1.40 -30.66
CA SER A 108 30.53 -0.59 -31.60
C SER A 108 32.04 -0.83 -31.50
N SER A 109 32.63 -1.01 -32.69
CA SER A 109 33.96 -0.64 -33.19
C SER A 109 35.23 -0.86 -32.34
N SER A 110 36.03 -1.79 -32.87
CA SER A 110 37.47 -1.92 -32.84
C SER A 110 38.26 -0.64 -33.17
N SER A 111 39.32 -0.39 -32.40
CA SER A 111 40.62 0.02 -32.92
C SER A 111 41.65 -0.07 -31.79
N SER A 112 42.51 -1.08 -31.90
CA SER A 112 43.81 -1.20 -31.26
C SER A 112 44.74 -0.10 -31.76
N ASP A 113 45.53 0.50 -30.86
CA ASP A 113 46.93 0.80 -31.16
C ASP A 113 47.75 1.06 -29.89
N ASN A 114 49.00 0.58 -29.97
CA ASN A 114 50.07 0.57 -29.00
C ASN A 114 50.50 1.96 -28.48
N VAL A 115 51.13 2.01 -27.31
CA VAL A 115 52.55 2.40 -27.12
C VAL A 115 52.88 2.52 -25.62
N GLN A 116 54.04 1.96 -25.26
CA GLN A 116 54.67 1.98 -23.95
C GLN A 116 55.25 3.36 -23.56
N SER A 117 55.33 3.55 -22.24
CA SER A 117 56.47 4.10 -21.47
C SER A 117 56.42 5.53 -20.90
N HIS A 118 56.72 5.54 -19.58
CA HIS A 118 57.42 6.53 -18.75
C HIS A 118 56.64 7.56 -17.90
N SER A 119 56.58 7.21 -16.61
CA SER A 119 56.91 8.00 -15.40
C SER A 119 56.22 9.35 -15.16
N SER A 120 55.40 9.42 -14.09
CA SER A 120 55.78 10.05 -12.81
C SER A 120 54.57 10.27 -11.88
N SER A 121 54.72 9.77 -10.65
CA SER A 121 54.24 10.26 -9.35
C SER A 121 52.88 10.98 -9.16
N LYS A 122 52.15 10.46 -8.15
CA LYS A 122 51.24 11.07 -7.15
C LYS A 122 49.73 10.80 -7.25
N ASP A 123 49.25 10.16 -6.16
CA ASP A 123 47.98 10.31 -5.45
C ASP A 123 46.65 10.10 -6.19
N ASN A 124 46.01 8.93 -5.97
CA ASN A 124 44.70 8.78 -5.30
C ASN A 124 44.05 7.40 -5.56
N ASP A 125 43.42 6.89 -4.49
CA ASP A 125 42.24 6.01 -4.44
C ASP A 125 42.06 4.88 -5.45
N LYS A 126 42.26 3.65 -4.97
CA LYS A 126 41.54 2.42 -5.39
C LYS A 126 41.25 1.61 -4.13
N ASP A 127 40.00 1.44 -3.73
CA ASP A 127 39.08 0.44 -4.30
C ASP A 127 39.76 -0.94 -4.32
N GLN A 128 39.69 -1.63 -3.17
CA GLN A 128 40.00 -3.05 -3.06
C GLN A 128 38.70 -3.81 -2.86
N THR A 129 38.23 -4.34 -3.99
CA THR A 129 37.32 -5.47 -4.08
C THR A 129 37.87 -6.66 -3.30
N ILE A 130 37.13 -7.12 -2.29
CA ILE A 130 37.40 -8.37 -1.57
C ILE A 130 36.78 -9.56 -2.36
N PRO A 131 37.47 -10.72 -2.46
CA PRO A 131 37.05 -11.84 -3.30
C PRO A 131 35.76 -12.54 -2.83
N LYS A 132 35.00 -13.04 -3.81
CA LYS A 132 33.66 -13.63 -3.73
C LYS A 132 33.58 -15.07 -3.16
N GLU A 133 34.49 -15.51 -2.31
CA GLU A 133 34.52 -16.93 -1.87
C GLU A 133 34.61 -17.18 -0.36
N GLU A 134 34.27 -16.20 0.48
CA GLU A 134 34.15 -16.41 1.95
C GLU A 134 32.77 -16.01 2.53
N GLU A 135 31.71 -15.95 1.71
CA GLU A 135 30.34 -15.64 2.17
C GLU A 135 29.50 -16.89 2.50
N GLU A 136 30.06 -18.09 2.46
CA GLU A 136 29.30 -19.35 2.66
C GLU A 136 29.54 -20.07 4.00
N LYS A 137 30.26 -19.45 4.95
CA LYS A 137 30.43 -20.00 6.31
C LYS A 137 30.42 -18.91 7.39
N LEU A 138 29.31 -18.17 7.50
CA LEU A 138 28.93 -17.55 8.77
C LEU A 138 27.44 -17.77 9.00
N GLY A 139 27.14 -18.58 10.01
CA GLY A 139 25.86 -19.22 10.23
C GLY A 139 24.65 -18.27 10.26
N THR A 140 23.57 -18.82 9.73
CA THR A 140 22.17 -18.49 10.01
C THR A 140 21.92 -18.30 11.52
N LEU A 141 22.01 -17.06 12.00
CA LEU A 141 21.43 -16.65 13.28
C LEU A 141 19.96 -16.25 13.03
N SER A 142 19.04 -17.12 13.44
CA SER A 142 17.60 -16.88 13.40
C SER A 142 17.22 -15.76 14.39
N VAL A 143 17.00 -14.55 13.89
CA VAL A 143 16.57 -13.39 14.70
C VAL A 143 15.07 -13.44 15.02
N THR A 144 14.61 -14.54 15.63
CA THR A 144 13.44 -14.55 16.52
C THR A 144 13.57 -15.71 17.49
N GLY A 145 13.74 -15.44 18.78
CA GLY A 145 13.60 -16.43 19.86
C GLY A 145 12.15 -16.85 20.12
N PHE A 146 11.27 -16.73 19.11
CA PHE A 146 9.84 -17.03 19.22
C PHE A 146 9.65 -18.54 19.37
N ASN A 147 8.92 -18.94 20.40
CA ASN A 147 8.64 -20.34 20.68
C ASN A 147 7.36 -20.81 19.97
N TYR A 148 7.51 -21.63 18.93
CA TYR A 148 6.38 -22.19 18.17
C TYR A 148 5.66 -23.35 18.87
N SER A 149 6.22 -23.93 19.94
CA SER A 149 5.63 -25.13 20.58
C SER A 149 4.32 -24.86 21.32
N ASN A 150 4.08 -23.62 21.75
CA ASN A 150 2.82 -23.20 22.36
C ASN A 150 2.66 -21.68 22.25
N TYR A 151 1.73 -21.24 21.39
CA TYR A 151 1.43 -19.82 21.24
C TYR A 151 -0.07 -19.59 20.95
N SER A 152 -0.45 -18.32 20.99
CA SER A 152 -1.80 -17.86 20.68
C SER A 152 -1.82 -16.94 19.46
N LEU A 153 -2.96 -16.89 18.77
CA LEU A 153 -3.28 -15.89 17.75
C LEU A 153 -4.27 -14.89 18.33
N GLU A 154 -3.90 -13.62 18.37
CA GLU A 154 -4.79 -12.50 18.71
C GLU A 154 -5.15 -11.75 17.42
N VAL A 155 -6.42 -11.41 17.20
CA VAL A 155 -6.83 -10.60 16.04
C VAL A 155 -6.02 -9.31 16.05
N LYS A 156 -5.38 -9.03 14.92
CA LYS A 156 -4.65 -7.77 14.77
C LYS A 156 -5.64 -6.68 14.39
N GLU A 157 -6.09 -5.95 15.40
CA GLU A 157 -6.93 -4.77 15.22
C GLU A 157 -6.19 -3.69 14.42
N ASP A 158 -6.96 -2.96 13.61
CA ASP A 158 -6.48 -2.14 12.48
C ASP A 158 -6.84 -0.66 12.70
N GLY A 159 -6.21 -0.05 13.70
CA GLY A 159 -6.50 1.30 14.14
C GLY A 159 -5.24 2.13 14.40
N THR A 160 -5.24 2.85 15.51
CA THR A 160 -4.11 3.67 15.95
C THR A 160 -3.61 3.17 17.29
N TYR A 161 -2.32 2.84 17.35
CA TYR A 161 -1.65 2.47 18.58
C TYR A 161 -1.50 3.68 19.52
N ILE A 162 -2.00 3.53 20.73
CA ILE A 162 -2.01 4.52 21.81
C ILE A 162 -1.30 3.93 23.04
N GLN A 163 -0.48 4.75 23.68
CA GLN A 163 0.03 4.53 25.02
C GLN A 163 -0.73 5.45 25.99
N LEU A 164 -1.22 4.88 27.08
CA LEU A 164 -1.79 5.58 28.21
C LEU A 164 -0.88 5.36 29.42
N PHE A 165 -0.40 6.44 30.03
CA PHE A 165 0.59 6.40 31.11
C PHE A 165 0.41 7.57 32.07
N ASN A 166 0.98 7.48 33.27
CA ASN A 166 0.95 8.55 34.25
C ASN A 166 2.30 9.28 34.30
N TYR A 167 2.26 10.62 34.32
CA TYR A 167 3.43 11.46 34.53
C TYR A 167 3.12 12.49 35.63
N LYS A 168 3.84 12.38 36.75
CA LYS A 168 3.73 13.29 37.91
C LYS A 168 2.29 13.48 38.41
N GLY A 169 1.50 12.40 38.41
CA GLY A 169 0.12 12.43 38.88
C GLY A 169 -0.92 12.61 37.77
N GLU A 170 -0.52 13.11 36.60
CA GLU A 170 -1.42 13.36 35.48
C GLU A 170 -1.37 12.22 34.45
N TRP A 171 -2.55 11.75 34.01
CA TRP A 171 -2.65 10.75 32.95
C TRP A 171 -2.51 11.39 31.56
N MET A 172 -1.70 10.75 30.71
CA MET A 172 -1.34 11.24 29.39
C MET A 172 -1.54 10.16 28.31
N LEU A 173 -1.71 10.63 27.08
CA LEU A 173 -1.80 9.79 25.89
C LEU A 173 -0.64 10.09 24.94
N ALA A 174 -0.12 9.06 24.29
CA ALA A 174 0.78 9.21 23.16
C ALA A 174 0.45 8.22 22.05
N THR A 175 0.54 8.67 20.80
CA THR A 175 0.71 7.78 19.66
C THR A 175 2.16 7.34 19.58
N ARG A 176 2.53 6.61 18.52
CA ARG A 176 3.96 6.35 18.24
C ARG A 176 4.76 7.60 17.92
N HIS A 177 4.13 8.70 17.55
CA HIS A 177 4.81 9.85 16.93
C HIS A 177 4.68 11.15 17.72
N ASN A 178 3.66 11.28 18.56
CA ASN A 178 3.35 12.48 19.33
C ASN A 178 2.40 12.16 20.49
N PHE A 179 1.95 13.20 21.19
CA PHE A 179 1.07 13.13 22.36
C PHE A 179 -0.43 13.20 22.01
N CYS A 180 -0.83 12.56 20.90
CA CYS A 180 -2.23 12.47 20.41
C CYS A 180 -2.88 13.79 19.95
N GLU A 181 -2.07 14.79 19.63
CA GLU A 181 -2.51 16.11 19.17
C GLU A 181 -2.81 16.18 17.66
N ASP A 182 -2.40 15.16 16.90
CA ASP A 182 -2.74 15.07 15.49
C ASP A 182 -4.24 14.86 15.28
N PHE A 183 -4.78 15.48 14.23
CA PHE A 183 -6.16 15.30 13.81
C PHE A 183 -6.39 13.91 13.20
N CYS A 184 -7.50 13.27 13.58
CA CYS A 184 -7.93 12.01 12.99
C CYS A 184 -8.22 12.19 11.49
N GLU A 185 -7.66 11.32 10.67
CA GLU A 185 -7.71 11.43 9.21
C GLU A 185 -9.14 11.37 8.63
N GLY A 186 -10.15 10.85 9.35
CA GLY A 186 -11.54 10.74 8.90
C GLY A 186 -12.43 11.94 9.21
N THR A 187 -11.89 13.02 9.76
CA THR A 187 -12.68 14.20 10.18
C THR A 187 -12.73 15.29 9.10
N SER A 188 -13.87 15.99 8.98
CA SER A 188 -13.98 17.14 8.08
C SER A 188 -13.29 18.36 8.67
N ASP A 189 -12.94 19.35 7.84
CA ASP A 189 -12.33 20.60 8.32
C ASP A 189 -13.21 21.37 9.32
N THR A 190 -14.52 21.13 9.31
CA THR A 190 -15.49 21.75 10.23
C THR A 190 -15.77 20.93 11.48
N ASN A 191 -15.26 19.69 11.59
CA ASN A 191 -15.48 18.80 12.72
C ASN A 191 -14.18 18.04 13.05
N ARG A 192 -13.07 18.77 13.06
CA ARG A 192 -11.74 18.22 13.33
C ARG A 192 -11.64 17.75 14.77
N MET A 193 -11.26 16.49 14.94
CA MET A 193 -11.10 15.84 16.23
C MET A 193 -9.66 15.31 16.30
N THR A 194 -8.96 15.55 17.41
CA THR A 194 -7.65 14.96 17.64
C THR A 194 -7.78 13.49 18.06
N TYR A 195 -6.68 12.72 18.02
CA TYR A 195 -6.69 11.37 18.59
C TYR A 195 -6.99 11.36 20.09
N ARG A 196 -6.62 12.43 20.82
CA ARG A 196 -6.98 12.63 22.22
C ARG A 196 -8.48 12.79 22.39
N ASP A 197 -9.10 13.67 21.62
CA ASP A 197 -10.55 13.89 21.64
C ASP A 197 -11.32 12.61 21.28
N LEU A 198 -10.83 11.85 20.30
CA LEU A 198 -11.42 10.57 19.91
C LEU A 198 -11.32 9.55 21.06
N PHE A 199 -10.19 9.48 21.75
CA PHE A 199 -10.02 8.60 22.91
C PHE A 199 -10.99 8.98 24.04
N ILE A 200 -11.04 10.26 24.42
CA ILE A 200 -11.89 10.79 25.49
C ILE A 200 -13.38 10.55 25.16
N SER A 201 -13.81 10.86 23.94
CA SER A 201 -15.20 10.64 23.52
C SER A 201 -15.56 9.15 23.51
N THR A 202 -14.62 8.26 23.18
CA THR A 202 -14.81 6.81 23.27
C THR A 202 -14.99 6.33 24.72
N CYS A 203 -14.42 7.05 25.68
CA CYS A 203 -14.58 6.85 27.13
C CYS A 203 -15.76 7.63 27.73
N GLY A 204 -16.74 8.03 26.91
CA GLY A 204 -17.94 8.73 27.36
C GLY A 204 -17.74 10.21 27.71
N GLY A 205 -16.63 10.82 27.27
CA GLY A 205 -16.31 12.22 27.55
C GLY A 205 -15.68 12.46 28.93
N LEU A 206 -15.26 11.41 29.63
CA LEU A 206 -14.58 11.51 30.92
C LEU A 206 -13.17 12.09 30.77
N ASP A 207 -12.74 12.88 31.75
CA ASP A 207 -11.35 13.28 31.89
C ASP A 207 -10.44 12.05 32.07
N LEU A 208 -9.18 12.15 31.62
CA LEU A 208 -8.24 11.03 31.68
C LEU A 208 -7.99 10.54 33.11
N ASN A 209 -7.94 11.44 34.10
CA ASN A 209 -7.76 11.05 35.50
C ASN A 209 -8.96 10.23 36.00
N ASP A 210 -10.19 10.57 35.57
CA ASP A 210 -11.39 9.81 35.88
C ASP A 210 -11.46 8.47 35.15
N VAL A 211 -11.03 8.42 33.88
CA VAL A 211 -10.89 7.16 33.14
C VAL A 211 -9.95 6.22 33.90
N CYS A 212 -8.83 6.76 34.41
CA CYS A 212 -7.70 5.97 34.90
C CYS A 212 -7.59 5.89 36.42
N LYS A 213 -8.58 6.41 37.19
CA LYS A 213 -8.58 6.42 38.67
C LYS A 213 -8.31 5.06 39.34
N ASP A 214 -8.57 3.99 38.61
CA ASP A 214 -8.51 2.59 39.03
C ASP A 214 -7.27 1.85 38.51
N LEU A 215 -6.41 2.55 37.76
CA LEU A 215 -5.22 2.03 37.10
C LEU A 215 -3.98 2.33 37.93
N ASP A 216 -3.00 1.44 37.83
CA ASP A 216 -1.72 1.54 38.54
C ASP A 216 -0.75 2.40 37.71
N THR A 217 -0.22 3.44 38.33
CA THR A 217 0.63 4.46 37.69
C THR A 217 2.03 3.95 37.34
N SER A 218 2.42 2.77 37.83
CA SER A 218 3.70 2.13 37.47
C SER A 218 3.71 1.47 36.09
N TYR A 219 2.55 1.42 35.43
CA TYR A 219 2.38 0.76 34.13
C TYR A 219 2.08 1.73 32.98
N THR A 220 2.47 1.30 31.78
CA THR A 220 2.04 1.84 30.50
C THR A 220 1.01 0.90 29.88
N TYR A 221 -0.15 1.43 29.54
CA TYR A 221 -1.27 0.69 28.94
C TYR A 221 -1.21 0.84 27.41
N CYS A 222 -1.04 -0.28 26.72
CA CYS A 222 -0.93 -0.32 25.26
C CYS A 222 -2.28 -0.63 24.63
N ILE A 223 -2.79 0.28 23.80
CA ILE A 223 -4.18 0.25 23.31
C ILE A 223 -4.19 0.41 21.79
N GLU A 224 -5.08 -0.30 21.08
CA GLU A 224 -5.44 0.02 19.70
C GLU A 224 -6.77 0.77 19.71
N LEU A 225 -6.76 2.06 19.39
CA LEU A 225 -7.97 2.86 19.20
C LEU A 225 -8.49 2.63 17.78
N CYS A 226 -9.70 2.09 17.66
CA CYS A 226 -10.32 1.75 16.39
C CYS A 226 -11.67 2.45 16.25
N SER A 227 -11.92 3.12 15.13
CA SER A 227 -13.17 3.87 14.91
C SER A 227 -13.42 4.12 13.41
N PRO A 228 -14.63 4.58 13.02
CA PRO A 228 -14.86 5.14 11.69
C PRO A 228 -13.93 6.30 11.32
N PHE A 229 -13.42 7.05 12.31
CA PHE A 229 -12.67 8.29 12.12
C PHE A 229 -11.16 8.11 11.92
N ASN A 230 -10.62 6.93 12.22
CA ASN A 230 -9.21 6.58 12.02
C ASN A 230 -9.05 5.25 11.27
N GLN A 231 -10.02 4.95 10.41
CA GLN A 231 -10.13 3.68 9.72
C GLN A 231 -8.99 3.45 8.71
N VAL A 232 -8.29 2.33 8.85
CA VAL A 232 -7.25 1.91 7.90
C VAL A 232 -7.86 1.07 6.76
N ILE A 233 -8.21 -0.19 6.96
CA ILE A 233 -8.93 -1.04 5.97
C ILE A 233 -10.13 -1.73 6.58
N GLN A 234 -10.00 -2.20 7.83
CA GLN A 234 -11.09 -2.79 8.61
C GLN A 234 -12.13 -1.74 8.97
N PHE A 235 -13.41 -2.11 8.87
CA PHE A 235 -14.51 -1.24 9.24
C PHE A 235 -14.86 -1.46 10.70
N TYR A 236 -15.05 -0.35 11.40
CA TYR A 236 -15.54 -0.32 12.78
C TYR A 236 -16.78 0.55 12.79
N ASP A 237 -17.92 -0.01 13.19
CA ASP A 237 -19.19 0.72 13.19
C ASP A 237 -19.26 1.77 14.30
N GLN A 238 -18.47 1.57 15.36
CA GLN A 238 -18.40 2.43 16.54
C GLN A 238 -16.94 2.53 17.04
N PRO A 239 -16.56 3.61 17.73
CA PRO A 239 -15.28 3.69 18.42
C PRO A 239 -15.11 2.60 19.49
N VAL A 240 -13.93 1.96 19.51
CA VAL A 240 -13.56 0.88 20.43
C VAL A 240 -12.11 1.04 20.86
N LEU A 241 -11.82 0.75 22.12
CA LEU A 241 -10.48 0.73 22.68
C LEU A 241 -10.09 -0.73 22.96
N TYR A 242 -9.19 -1.28 22.16
CA TYR A 242 -8.65 -2.61 22.41
C TYR A 242 -7.42 -2.50 23.31
N LEU A 243 -7.56 -2.83 24.59
CA LEU A 243 -6.38 -3.01 25.43
C LEU A 243 -5.60 -4.19 24.85
N LEU A 244 -4.35 -3.99 24.44
CA LEU A 244 -3.49 -5.00 23.79
C LEU A 244 -2.59 -5.68 24.81
N THR A 245 -1.91 -4.89 25.63
CA THR A 245 -1.05 -5.37 26.72
C THR A 245 -0.85 -4.26 27.75
N VAL A 246 -0.22 -4.58 28.87
CA VAL A 246 0.16 -3.65 29.93
C VAL A 246 1.63 -3.93 30.28
N VAL A 247 2.44 -2.88 30.30
CA VAL A 247 3.90 -2.97 30.44
C VAL A 247 4.32 -2.22 31.69
N ASN A 248 5.13 -2.83 32.54
CA ASN A 248 5.75 -2.09 33.64
C ASN A 248 6.70 -1.05 33.04
N THR A 249 6.46 0.23 33.33
CA THR A 249 7.14 1.34 32.65
C THR A 249 8.65 1.28 32.86
N GLN A 250 9.11 0.89 34.05
CA GLN A 250 10.54 0.89 34.39
C GLN A 250 11.25 -0.38 33.91
N THR A 251 10.67 -1.56 34.15
CA THR A 251 11.33 -2.83 33.80
C THR A 251 11.12 -3.23 32.34
N GLY A 252 10.06 -2.74 31.68
CA GLY A 252 9.64 -3.19 30.35
C GLY A 252 8.98 -4.58 30.35
N SER A 253 8.82 -5.21 31.51
CA SER A 253 8.15 -6.50 31.63
C SER A 253 6.65 -6.36 31.39
N GLU A 254 6.09 -7.27 30.61
CA GLU A 254 4.66 -7.29 30.33
C GLU A 254 3.89 -8.09 31.39
N LEU A 255 2.68 -7.63 31.72
CA LEU A 255 1.75 -8.41 32.51
C LEU A 255 1.29 -9.66 31.76
N SER A 256 0.92 -10.69 32.53
CA SER A 256 0.32 -11.90 31.97
C SER A 256 -1.01 -11.57 31.29
N ILE A 257 -1.39 -12.42 30.36
CA ILE A 257 -2.65 -12.32 29.64
C ILE A 257 -3.85 -12.19 30.59
N ASP A 258 -3.92 -13.02 31.63
CA ASP A 258 -5.05 -13.04 32.57
C ASP A 258 -5.13 -11.75 33.38
N GLN A 259 -3.98 -11.19 33.76
CA GLN A 259 -3.92 -9.89 34.44
C GLN A 259 -4.46 -8.77 33.55
N VAL A 260 -4.09 -8.76 32.27
CA VAL A 260 -4.59 -7.77 31.30
C VAL A 260 -6.09 -7.95 31.04
N ASP A 261 -6.56 -9.19 30.94
CA ASP A 261 -7.98 -9.53 30.76
C ASP A 261 -8.80 -9.04 31.98
N ALA A 262 -8.28 -9.23 33.21
CA ALA A 262 -8.90 -8.75 34.44
C ALA A 262 -9.00 -7.21 34.51
N ILE A 263 -7.95 -6.50 34.11
CA ILE A 263 -7.95 -5.03 34.01
C ILE A 263 -9.03 -4.57 33.03
N CYS A 264 -9.07 -5.15 31.83
CA CYS A 264 -10.07 -4.78 30.82
C CYS A 264 -11.50 -5.06 31.31
N LEU A 265 -11.71 -6.17 32.02
CA LEU A 265 -13.00 -6.52 32.60
C LEU A 265 -13.42 -5.52 33.70
N LYS A 266 -12.48 -5.06 34.54
CA LYS A 266 -12.74 -4.03 35.55
C LYS A 266 -13.16 -2.71 34.89
N LEU A 267 -12.44 -2.27 33.85
CA LEU A 267 -12.76 -1.02 33.14
C LEU A 267 -14.15 -1.09 32.51
N ARG A 268 -14.46 -2.13 31.72
CA ARG A 268 -15.73 -2.22 30.98
C ARG A 268 -16.98 -2.36 31.84
N LYS A 269 -16.85 -2.65 33.14
CA LYS A 269 -17.98 -2.65 34.10
C LYS A 269 -18.51 -1.24 34.35
N ARG A 270 -17.69 -0.21 34.14
CA ARG A 270 -18.14 1.20 34.18
C ARG A 270 -18.91 1.52 32.90
N LYS A 271 -20.08 2.13 33.03
CA LYS A 271 -21.02 2.38 31.92
C LYS A 271 -20.37 3.22 30.81
N GLU A 272 -19.56 4.20 31.19
CA GLU A 272 -18.84 5.12 30.31
C GLU A 272 -17.70 4.43 29.56
N LEU A 273 -17.15 3.35 30.13
CA LEU A 273 -15.99 2.62 29.60
C LEU A 273 -16.36 1.28 28.96
N LYS A 274 -17.64 1.07 28.64
CA LYS A 274 -18.13 -0.18 27.99
C LYS A 274 -17.46 -0.50 26.64
N ASN A 275 -16.84 0.50 26.01
CA ASN A 275 -16.16 0.38 24.72
C ASN A 275 -14.75 -0.21 24.82
N TRP A 276 -14.25 -0.47 26.04
CA TRP A 276 -13.00 -1.20 26.25
C TRP A 276 -13.17 -2.69 25.98
N LYS A 277 -12.30 -3.24 25.14
CA LYS A 277 -12.32 -4.64 24.73
C LYS A 277 -10.91 -5.25 24.75
N ARG A 278 -10.86 -6.58 24.69
CA ARG A 278 -9.67 -7.35 24.38
C ARG A 278 -9.76 -7.85 22.94
N PRO A 279 -8.64 -7.93 22.19
CA PRO A 279 -8.63 -8.60 20.90
C PRO A 279 -9.14 -10.03 21.03
N ARG A 280 -9.85 -10.53 20.02
CA ARG A 280 -10.27 -11.94 20.00
C ARG A 280 -9.03 -12.83 19.94
N ARG A 281 -8.97 -13.84 20.81
CA ARG A 281 -7.84 -14.77 20.93
C ARG A 281 -8.24 -16.19 20.52
N PHE A 282 -7.29 -16.90 19.92
CA PHE A 282 -7.33 -18.32 19.63
C PHE A 282 -6.04 -18.94 20.20
N SER A 283 -6.14 -20.08 20.86
CA SER A 283 -5.04 -20.72 21.60
C SER A 283 -4.71 -22.11 21.05
N ASN A 284 -3.68 -22.74 21.61
CA ASN A 284 -3.28 -24.13 21.36
C ASN A 284 -2.65 -24.35 19.97
N PHE A 285 -1.82 -23.42 19.52
CA PHE A 285 -1.00 -23.61 18.33
C PHE A 285 0.39 -24.12 18.71
N SER A 286 0.85 -25.16 18.02
CA SER A 286 2.13 -25.84 18.31
C SER A 286 3.11 -25.88 17.13
N ASN A 287 2.72 -25.35 15.98
CA ASN A 287 3.61 -25.13 14.83
C ASN A 287 3.07 -24.00 13.94
N GLN A 288 3.86 -23.60 12.93
CA GLN A 288 3.54 -22.49 12.04
C GLN A 288 2.43 -22.85 11.03
N GLU A 289 2.38 -24.10 10.58
CA GLU A 289 1.44 -24.62 9.60
C GLU A 289 0.00 -24.48 10.09
N GLN A 290 -0.26 -24.81 11.36
CA GLN A 290 -1.57 -24.66 12.00
C GLN A 290 -2.10 -23.22 11.96
N ALA A 291 -1.23 -22.22 12.11
CA ALA A 291 -1.67 -20.82 12.03
C ALA A 291 -1.98 -20.38 10.60
N PHE A 292 -1.24 -20.86 9.59
CA PHE A 292 -1.59 -20.61 8.19
C PHE A 292 -2.89 -21.30 7.80
N GLU A 293 -3.07 -22.55 8.21
CA GLU A 293 -4.30 -23.29 7.99
C GLU A 293 -5.49 -22.59 8.67
N PHE A 294 -5.32 -22.16 9.92
CA PHE A 294 -6.33 -21.37 10.62
C PHE A 294 -6.68 -20.08 9.88
N MET A 295 -5.68 -19.31 9.42
CA MET A 295 -5.94 -18.09 8.65
C MET A 295 -6.68 -18.38 7.34
N ASN A 296 -6.30 -19.44 6.62
CA ASN A 296 -6.98 -19.86 5.39
C ASN A 296 -8.43 -20.28 5.68
N ASN A 297 -8.66 -21.08 6.72
CA ASN A 297 -9.99 -21.51 7.13
C ASN A 297 -10.86 -20.35 7.61
N TYR A 298 -10.26 -19.41 8.35
CA TYR A 298 -10.92 -18.17 8.79
C TYR A 298 -11.38 -17.35 7.58
N LEU A 299 -10.52 -17.16 6.57
CA LEU A 299 -10.90 -16.44 5.35
C LEU A 299 -12.00 -17.17 4.55
N MET A 300 -11.88 -18.50 4.43
CA MET A 300 -12.78 -19.35 3.64
C MET A 300 -14.04 -19.81 4.36
N ASN A 301 -14.22 -19.46 5.65
CA ASN A 301 -15.37 -19.86 6.48
C ASN A 301 -15.51 -21.39 6.62
N ARG A 302 -14.40 -22.13 6.69
CA ARG A 302 -14.38 -23.60 6.82
C ARG A 302 -14.47 -24.10 8.27
N THR A 303 -14.36 -23.22 9.25
CA THR A 303 -14.56 -23.55 10.67
C THR A 303 -16.03 -23.41 11.03
N GLU A 304 -16.66 -24.49 11.48
CA GLU A 304 -17.99 -24.46 12.09
C GLU A 304 -18.03 -23.40 13.20
N PRO A 305 -19.13 -22.63 13.33
CA PRO A 305 -19.36 -21.83 14.52
C PRO A 305 -19.46 -22.77 15.72
N GLN A 306 -18.63 -22.55 16.74
CA GLN A 306 -18.93 -23.10 18.06
C GLN A 306 -20.30 -22.57 18.50
N GLU A 307 -21.16 -23.46 19.03
CA GLU A 307 -22.52 -23.14 19.45
C GLU A 307 -22.57 -21.85 20.28
N GLY A 308 -23.40 -20.89 19.86
CA GLY A 308 -23.67 -19.63 20.59
C GLY A 308 -23.15 -18.34 19.95
N GLN A 309 -22.39 -18.37 18.84
CA GLN A 309 -21.94 -17.15 18.15
C GLN A 309 -22.91 -16.71 17.03
N GLN A 310 -23.84 -15.81 17.35
CA GLN A 310 -24.86 -15.27 16.44
C GLN A 310 -24.37 -14.32 15.32
N ASN A 311 -23.08 -14.02 15.19
CA ASN A 311 -22.60 -13.08 14.17
C ASN A 311 -21.51 -13.68 13.28
N GLN A 312 -21.94 -14.37 12.22
CA GLN A 312 -21.05 -14.79 11.15
C GLN A 312 -20.59 -13.56 10.36
N MET A 313 -19.29 -13.23 10.42
CA MET A 313 -18.73 -12.14 9.62
C MET A 313 -18.90 -12.45 8.14
N SER A 314 -19.31 -11.46 7.34
CA SER A 314 -19.33 -11.56 5.87
C SER A 314 -17.91 -11.79 5.31
N VAL A 315 -17.82 -12.34 4.10
CA VAL A 315 -16.54 -12.49 3.40
C VAL A 315 -15.80 -11.17 3.30
N GLU A 316 -16.52 -10.10 2.96
CA GLU A 316 -15.96 -8.76 2.82
C GLU A 316 -15.35 -8.26 4.14
N GLN A 317 -15.99 -8.56 5.28
CA GLN A 317 -15.46 -8.21 6.59
C GLN A 317 -14.17 -9.01 6.89
N ARG A 318 -14.13 -10.31 6.58
CA ARG A 318 -12.94 -11.15 6.86
C ARG A 318 -11.74 -10.76 5.99
N MET A 319 -11.95 -10.38 4.73
CA MET A 319 -10.87 -9.90 3.86
C MET A 319 -10.23 -8.58 4.34
N ARG A 320 -10.96 -7.81 5.14
CA ARG A 320 -10.49 -6.55 5.72
C ARG A 320 -9.82 -6.73 7.08
N VAL A 321 -9.85 -7.93 7.67
CA VAL A 321 -9.08 -8.22 8.88
C VAL A 321 -7.60 -8.20 8.51
N GLU A 322 -6.81 -7.43 9.24
CA GLU A 322 -5.38 -7.26 8.97
C GLU A 322 -4.59 -8.57 9.10
N GLY A 323 -5.05 -9.44 10.00
CA GLY A 323 -4.50 -10.75 10.28
C GLY A 323 -4.46 -10.99 11.77
N PHE A 324 -3.39 -11.64 12.22
CA PHE A 324 -3.22 -12.03 13.62
C PHE A 324 -1.83 -11.64 14.14
N VAL A 325 -1.76 -11.38 15.44
CA VAL A 325 -0.51 -11.35 16.19
C VAL A 325 -0.34 -12.71 16.84
N MET A 326 0.73 -13.40 16.47
CA MET A 326 1.21 -14.59 17.16
C MET A 326 1.91 -14.12 18.44
N ARG A 327 1.55 -14.69 19.59
CA ARG A 327 2.16 -14.38 20.89
C ARG A 327 2.50 -15.68 21.62
N ASP A 328 3.77 -15.90 21.90
CA ASP A 328 4.24 -17.06 22.65
C ASP A 328 4.17 -16.83 24.17
N GLN A 329 4.64 -17.82 24.94
CA GLN A 329 4.65 -17.77 26.41
C GLN A 329 5.64 -16.74 26.99
N ASN A 330 6.61 -16.29 26.21
CA ASN A 330 7.60 -15.28 26.60
C ASN A 330 7.18 -13.86 26.18
N ASN A 331 5.97 -13.70 25.63
CA ASN A 331 5.46 -12.46 25.04
C ASN A 331 6.19 -12.00 23.77
N GLU A 332 6.99 -12.87 23.16
CA GLU A 332 7.54 -12.63 21.84
C GLU A 332 6.40 -12.63 20.82
N ARG A 333 6.52 -11.79 19.79
CA ARG A 333 5.44 -11.57 18.83
C ARG A 333 5.88 -11.69 17.39
N LEU A 334 4.98 -12.23 16.57
CA LEU A 334 5.08 -12.24 15.12
C LEU A 334 3.74 -11.83 14.49
N LYS A 335 3.77 -11.22 13.31
CA LYS A 335 2.56 -10.81 12.58
C LYS A 335 2.27 -11.83 11.49
N LEU A 336 1.13 -12.49 11.58
CA LEU A 336 0.56 -13.27 10.49
C LEU A 336 -0.41 -12.38 9.71
N LYS A 337 -0.06 -12.01 8.49
CA LYS A 337 -0.84 -11.03 7.71
C LYS A 337 -1.78 -11.71 6.73
N ASN A 338 -3.02 -11.24 6.71
CA ASN A 338 -3.97 -11.61 5.67
C ASN A 338 -3.48 -11.05 4.31
N PRO A 339 -3.22 -11.90 3.30
CA PRO A 339 -2.73 -11.43 2.00
C PRO A 339 -3.72 -10.49 1.31
N TYR A 340 -5.03 -10.72 1.44
CA TYR A 340 -6.05 -9.85 0.84
C TYR A 340 -6.07 -8.48 1.48
N TYR A 341 -5.92 -8.38 2.80
CA TYR A 341 -5.75 -7.10 3.48
C TYR A 341 -4.54 -6.35 2.92
N LEU A 342 -3.39 -7.00 2.77
CA LEU A 342 -2.17 -6.35 2.28
C LEU A 342 -2.38 -5.79 0.85
N MET A 343 -3.15 -6.50 0.04
CA MET A 343 -3.51 -6.07 -1.31
C MET A 343 -4.49 -4.88 -1.27
N LEU A 344 -5.53 -4.93 -0.44
CA LEU A 344 -6.47 -3.82 -0.23
C LEU A 344 -5.75 -2.58 0.30
N HIS A 345 -4.88 -2.74 1.31
CA HIS A 345 -4.06 -1.68 1.87
C HIS A 345 -3.22 -1.00 0.79
N LYS A 346 -2.50 -1.78 -0.01
CA LYS A 346 -1.73 -1.30 -1.17
C LYS A 346 -2.61 -0.45 -2.10
N MET A 347 -3.75 -0.99 -2.53
CA MET A 347 -4.67 -0.28 -3.43
C MET A 347 -5.34 0.95 -2.80
N LYS A 348 -5.64 0.97 -1.50
CA LYS A 348 -6.18 2.16 -0.81
C LYS A 348 -5.26 3.37 -0.97
N TYR A 349 -3.95 3.20 -0.70
CA TYR A 349 -2.99 4.30 -0.75
C TYR A 349 -2.54 4.67 -2.16
N ARG A 350 -2.68 3.76 -3.14
CA ARG A 350 -2.25 4.01 -4.51
C ARG A 350 -3.40 4.21 -5.49
N GLY A 351 -4.65 4.05 -5.03
CA GLY A 351 -5.83 4.04 -5.87
C GLY A 351 -5.76 2.96 -6.95
N TRP A 352 -6.46 3.23 -8.05
CA TRP A 352 -6.59 2.30 -9.18
C TRP A 352 -5.28 2.15 -9.94
N ILE A 353 -4.31 3.04 -9.73
CA ILE A 353 -2.97 3.00 -10.35
C ILE A 353 -2.31 1.65 -10.12
N GLN A 354 -2.39 1.14 -8.90
CA GLN A 354 -1.74 -0.11 -8.49
C GLN A 354 -2.61 -1.34 -8.75
N ALA A 355 -3.77 -1.20 -9.40
CA ALA A 355 -4.60 -2.32 -9.82
C ALA A 355 -3.91 -3.08 -10.97
N GLU A 356 -2.73 -3.64 -10.75
CA GLU A 356 -2.02 -4.52 -11.68
C GLU A 356 -2.54 -5.96 -11.55
N PRO A 357 -2.31 -6.85 -12.54
CA PRO A 357 -2.79 -8.22 -12.49
C PRO A 357 -2.41 -8.94 -11.18
N LYS A 358 -1.20 -8.73 -10.67
CA LYS A 358 -0.72 -9.30 -9.39
C LYS A 358 -1.58 -8.94 -8.18
N LEU A 359 -2.31 -7.82 -8.24
CA LEU A 359 -3.23 -7.39 -7.20
C LEU A 359 -4.69 -7.67 -7.52
N LEU A 360 -5.07 -7.95 -8.77
CA LEU A 360 -6.46 -8.18 -9.16
C LEU A 360 -6.80 -9.66 -9.29
N VAL A 361 -5.92 -10.44 -9.93
CA VAL A 361 -6.15 -11.87 -10.20
C VAL A 361 -6.43 -12.67 -8.92
N PRO A 362 -5.72 -12.45 -7.77
CA PRO A 362 -6.07 -13.18 -6.56
C PRO A 362 -7.49 -12.87 -6.04
N PHE A 363 -8.00 -11.64 -6.20
CA PHE A 363 -9.40 -11.34 -5.87
C PHE A 363 -10.37 -12.00 -6.85
N VAL A 364 -10.05 -12.02 -8.14
CA VAL A 364 -10.87 -12.70 -9.15
C VAL A 364 -11.00 -14.18 -8.77
N LEU A 365 -9.88 -14.88 -8.56
CA LEU A 365 -9.86 -16.30 -8.18
C LEU A 365 -10.65 -16.57 -6.89
N PHE A 366 -10.50 -15.69 -5.89
CA PHE A 366 -11.19 -15.81 -4.61
C PHE A 366 -12.71 -15.63 -4.73
N PHE A 367 -13.18 -14.59 -5.42
CA PHE A 367 -14.62 -14.31 -5.51
C PHE A 367 -15.37 -15.24 -6.45
N GLU A 368 -14.72 -15.77 -7.48
CA GLU A 368 -15.31 -16.83 -8.32
C GLU A 368 -15.53 -18.12 -7.50
N ASP A 369 -14.58 -18.53 -6.65
CA ASP A 369 -14.77 -19.67 -5.72
C ASP A 369 -15.95 -19.44 -4.77
N TYR A 370 -16.01 -18.24 -4.19
CA TYR A 370 -17.07 -17.92 -3.25
C TYR A 370 -18.45 -17.95 -3.88
N LYS A 371 -18.60 -17.39 -5.10
CA LYS A 371 -19.86 -17.39 -5.85
C LYS A 371 -20.34 -18.82 -6.10
N PHE A 372 -19.47 -19.68 -6.64
CA PHE A 372 -19.77 -21.08 -6.92
C PHE A 372 -20.27 -21.84 -5.67
N ARG A 373 -19.60 -21.69 -4.53
CA ARG A 373 -20.03 -22.32 -3.27
C ARG A 373 -21.38 -21.81 -2.79
N SER A 374 -21.60 -20.50 -2.87
CA SER A 374 -22.85 -19.88 -2.40
C SER A 374 -24.08 -20.32 -3.21
N GLU A 375 -23.88 -20.63 -4.49
CA GLU A 375 -24.92 -21.16 -5.38
C GLU A 375 -25.22 -22.63 -5.05
N ASN A 376 -24.19 -23.47 -4.86
CA ASN A 376 -24.38 -24.89 -4.51
C ASN A 376 -24.98 -25.11 -3.11
N MET A 377 -24.72 -24.22 -2.14
CA MET A 377 -25.34 -24.31 -0.81
C MET A 377 -26.84 -23.99 -0.83
N LYS A 378 -27.32 -23.16 -1.78
CA LYS A 378 -28.75 -22.87 -1.94
C LYS A 378 -29.51 -24.07 -2.51
N ASP A 379 -28.90 -24.80 -3.45
CA ASP A 379 -29.49 -25.99 -4.06
C ASP A 379 -29.68 -27.13 -3.05
N HIS A 380 -28.79 -27.27 -2.06
CA HIS A 380 -28.93 -28.24 -0.96
C HIS A 380 -29.93 -27.83 0.14
N ALA A 381 -30.21 -26.53 0.30
CA ALA A 381 -31.22 -26.07 1.25
C ALA A 381 -32.65 -26.31 0.74
N THR A 382 -32.84 -26.40 -0.58
CA THR A 382 -34.14 -26.70 -1.21
C THR A 382 -34.46 -28.19 -1.36
N SER A 383 -33.50 -29.09 -1.15
CA SER A 383 -33.71 -30.55 -1.31
C SER A 383 -34.11 -31.28 -0.03
N LYS A 384 -34.50 -30.56 1.04
CA LYS A 384 -34.90 -31.16 2.34
C LYS A 384 -36.41 -31.29 2.57
N ASN A 385 -37.24 -31.07 1.56
CA ASN A 385 -38.68 -31.38 1.63
C ASN A 385 -39.13 -32.16 0.38
N GLY A 386 -39.53 -33.42 0.58
CA GLY A 386 -40.46 -34.13 -0.31
C GLY A 386 -39.84 -35.00 -1.40
N CYS A 387 -39.90 -36.32 -1.16
CA CYS A 387 -39.82 -37.37 -2.16
C CYS A 387 -41.03 -37.30 -3.11
N GLU A 388 -40.81 -37.41 -4.43
CA GLU A 388 -41.64 -38.25 -5.31
C GLU A 388 -40.98 -38.43 -6.69
N LEU A 389 -41.15 -39.64 -7.24
CA LEU A 389 -40.65 -40.12 -8.52
C LEU A 389 -41.02 -39.20 -9.70
N LEU A 390 -40.11 -39.05 -10.67
CA LEU A 390 -40.40 -39.12 -12.11
C LEU A 390 -39.10 -39.13 -12.95
N SER A 391 -38.89 -40.27 -13.62
CA SER A 391 -38.21 -40.50 -14.90
C SER A 391 -37.03 -39.63 -15.34
N CYS A 392 -35.89 -40.32 -15.56
CA CYS A 392 -34.83 -39.96 -16.48
C CYS A 392 -35.35 -39.32 -17.78
N SER A 393 -34.91 -38.08 -18.03
CA SER A 393 -34.66 -37.62 -19.39
C SER A 393 -33.43 -36.72 -19.40
N SER A 394 -32.52 -37.10 -20.26
CA SER A 394 -31.30 -36.42 -20.65
C SER A 394 -31.51 -34.93 -20.92
N SER A 395 -30.92 -34.07 -20.10
CA SER A 395 -30.53 -32.72 -20.52
C SER A 395 -29.26 -32.29 -19.79
N SER A 396 -28.14 -32.76 -20.35
CA SER A 396 -26.80 -32.16 -20.20
C SER A 396 -26.81 -30.77 -20.86
N GLY A 397 -27.48 -29.81 -20.23
CA GLY A 397 -27.59 -28.42 -20.66
C GLY A 397 -26.79 -27.49 -19.76
N SER A 398 -25.60 -27.11 -20.25
CA SER A 398 -24.78 -25.95 -19.88
C SER A 398 -25.35 -24.93 -18.88
N LYS A 399 -24.92 -25.00 -17.61
CA LYS A 399 -24.97 -23.88 -16.63
C LYS A 399 -23.69 -23.00 -16.66
N ILE A 400 -23.05 -22.86 -17.84
CA ILE A 400 -21.84 -22.02 -18.03
C ILE A 400 -22.18 -20.67 -18.70
N GLU A 401 -23.45 -20.42 -19.01
CA GLU A 401 -23.91 -19.15 -19.58
C GLU A 401 -24.45 -18.20 -18.51
N SER A 402 -23.55 -17.38 -17.96
CA SER A 402 -23.72 -15.94 -17.69
C SER A 402 -22.78 -15.43 -16.58
N LEU A 403 -21.47 -15.54 -16.83
CA LEU A 403 -20.44 -14.81 -16.05
C LEU A 403 -20.45 -13.29 -16.34
N SER A 404 -21.28 -12.79 -17.27
CA SER A 404 -21.18 -11.43 -17.81
C SER A 404 -22.16 -10.39 -17.26
N ASN A 405 -23.24 -10.77 -16.54
CA ASN A 405 -24.36 -9.81 -16.33
C ASN A 405 -24.74 -9.46 -14.89
N HIS A 406 -24.00 -9.85 -13.85
CA HIS A 406 -24.24 -9.38 -12.46
C HIS A 406 -22.99 -8.75 -11.85
N SER A 407 -22.52 -7.65 -12.46
CA SER A 407 -21.37 -6.89 -11.99
C SER A 407 -21.73 -5.96 -10.82
N ASN A 408 -21.92 -6.54 -9.64
CA ASN A 408 -21.63 -5.87 -8.37
C ASN A 408 -20.76 -6.82 -7.55
N THR A 409 -19.55 -7.11 -8.05
CA THR A 409 -18.59 -7.96 -7.36
C THR A 409 -18.33 -7.42 -5.96
N SER A 410 -18.35 -8.29 -4.94
CA SER A 410 -17.99 -7.96 -3.57
C SER A 410 -16.67 -7.20 -3.47
N PHE A 411 -15.71 -7.46 -4.37
CA PHE A 411 -14.49 -6.66 -4.53
C PHE A 411 -14.75 -5.16 -4.81
N ILE A 412 -15.52 -4.84 -5.86
CA ILE A 412 -15.84 -3.45 -6.21
C ILE A 412 -16.62 -2.76 -5.09
N LYS A 413 -17.52 -3.47 -4.40
CA LYS A 413 -18.21 -2.96 -3.21
C LYS A 413 -17.21 -2.65 -2.08
N ILE A 414 -16.22 -3.52 -1.86
CA ILE A 414 -15.15 -3.28 -0.89
C ILE A 414 -14.38 -2.01 -1.23
N MET A 415 -14.04 -1.85 -2.50
CA MET A 415 -13.19 -0.78 -2.98
C MET A 415 -13.90 0.56 -3.04
N LYS A 416 -15.20 0.62 -3.32
CA LYS A 416 -15.98 1.87 -3.46
C LYS A 416 -15.79 2.85 -2.31
N ASN A 417 -15.60 2.36 -1.08
CA ASN A 417 -15.41 3.20 0.11
C ASN A 417 -14.02 3.87 0.19
N PHE A 418 -13.06 3.49 -0.67
CA PHE A 418 -11.69 4.01 -0.67
C PHE A 418 -11.42 5.01 -1.80
N TYR A 419 -12.38 5.25 -2.68
CA TYR A 419 -12.22 6.10 -3.87
C TYR A 419 -13.10 7.33 -3.77
N GLU A 420 -12.55 8.48 -4.16
CA GLU A 420 -13.21 9.78 -3.98
C GLU A 420 -14.10 10.17 -5.15
N CYS A 421 -13.97 9.52 -6.31
CA CYS A 421 -14.82 9.80 -7.46
C CYS A 421 -15.11 8.55 -8.31
N ASP A 422 -16.24 8.60 -9.02
CA ASP A 422 -16.74 7.50 -9.86
C ASP A 422 -15.78 7.16 -11.01
N PHE A 423 -15.06 8.15 -11.52
CA PHE A 423 -14.08 7.96 -12.58
C PHE A 423 -12.99 6.94 -12.18
N GLU A 424 -12.41 7.08 -10.98
CA GLU A 424 -11.36 6.17 -10.53
C GLU A 424 -11.91 4.75 -10.31
N MET A 425 -13.15 4.66 -9.81
CA MET A 425 -13.85 3.38 -9.67
C MET A 425 -14.11 2.74 -11.03
N GLU A 426 -14.48 3.51 -12.05
CA GLU A 426 -14.67 3.03 -13.42
C GLU A 426 -13.36 2.46 -13.99
N GLN A 427 -12.22 3.14 -13.78
CA GLN A 427 -10.91 2.63 -14.23
C GLN A 427 -10.53 1.32 -13.53
N LEU A 428 -10.77 1.22 -12.21
CA LEU A 428 -10.57 -0.02 -11.46
C LEU A 428 -11.44 -1.15 -12.00
N GLN A 429 -12.72 -0.87 -12.28
CA GLN A 429 -13.67 -1.83 -12.83
C GLN A 429 -13.24 -2.34 -14.20
N LYS A 430 -12.77 -1.46 -15.10
CA LYS A 430 -12.25 -1.85 -16.43
C LYS A 430 -11.07 -2.82 -16.31
N ARG A 431 -10.10 -2.53 -15.42
CA ARG A 431 -8.96 -3.41 -15.16
C ARG A 431 -9.37 -4.75 -14.58
N TYR A 432 -10.25 -4.72 -13.59
CA TYR A 432 -10.78 -5.93 -12.96
C TYR A 432 -11.49 -6.80 -14.01
N HIS A 433 -12.38 -6.20 -14.81
CA HIS A 433 -13.10 -6.90 -15.86
C HIS A 433 -12.17 -7.49 -16.93
N TYR A 434 -11.12 -6.77 -17.32
CA TYR A 434 -10.11 -7.32 -18.22
C TYR A 434 -9.46 -8.59 -17.63
N CYS A 435 -9.05 -8.56 -16.36
CA CYS A 435 -8.49 -9.75 -15.70
C CYS A 435 -9.48 -10.92 -15.67
N VAL A 436 -10.76 -10.65 -15.35
CA VAL A 436 -11.83 -11.65 -15.37
C VAL A 436 -11.98 -12.25 -16.76
N THR A 437 -12.05 -11.43 -17.81
CA THR A 437 -12.23 -11.89 -19.19
C THR A 437 -11.06 -12.75 -19.66
N VAL A 438 -9.82 -12.34 -19.41
CA VAL A 438 -8.63 -13.11 -19.77
C VAL A 438 -8.62 -14.45 -19.04
N LEU A 439 -8.86 -14.44 -17.73
CA LEU A 439 -8.85 -15.66 -16.92
C LEU A 439 -9.96 -16.62 -17.35
N ASN A 440 -11.18 -16.13 -17.57
CA ASN A 440 -12.32 -16.95 -18.00
C ASN A 440 -12.10 -17.56 -19.38
N LYS A 441 -11.48 -16.81 -20.31
CA LYS A 441 -11.13 -17.34 -21.64
C LYS A 441 -10.17 -18.52 -21.53
N GLU A 442 -9.09 -18.34 -20.77
CA GLU A 442 -8.05 -19.37 -20.62
C GLU A 442 -8.56 -20.56 -19.81
N PHE A 443 -9.38 -20.33 -18.78
CA PHE A 443 -10.00 -21.40 -18.01
C PHE A 443 -10.95 -22.25 -18.84
N LYS A 444 -11.77 -21.65 -19.71
CA LYS A 444 -12.64 -22.41 -20.64
C LYS A 444 -11.82 -23.29 -21.58
N GLN A 445 -10.69 -22.78 -22.08
CA GLN A 445 -9.79 -23.56 -22.92
C GLN A 445 -9.15 -24.71 -22.13
N LEU A 446 -8.71 -24.45 -20.90
CA LEU A 446 -8.15 -25.46 -20.00
C LEU A 446 -9.14 -26.58 -19.69
N VAL A 447 -10.40 -26.25 -19.40
CA VAL A 447 -11.46 -27.24 -19.17
C VAL A 447 -11.77 -28.05 -20.44
N SER A 448 -11.72 -27.42 -21.62
CA SER A 448 -11.87 -28.15 -22.89
C SER A 448 -10.75 -29.16 -23.08
N VAL A 449 -9.50 -28.74 -22.90
CA VAL A 449 -8.33 -29.62 -23.00
C VAL A 449 -8.41 -30.74 -21.96
N TRP A 450 -8.81 -30.43 -20.73
CA TRP A 450 -9.00 -31.41 -19.68
C TRP A 450 -10.03 -32.48 -20.06
N LYS A 451 -11.19 -32.08 -20.60
CA LYS A 451 -12.24 -33.01 -21.05
C LYS A 451 -11.78 -33.90 -22.20
N GLU A 452 -11.05 -33.32 -23.17
CA GLU A 452 -10.50 -34.07 -24.30
C GLU A 452 -9.50 -35.14 -23.84
N ILE A 453 -8.58 -34.78 -22.92
CA ILE A 453 -7.67 -35.75 -22.28
C ILE A 453 -8.50 -36.85 -21.60
N ILE A 454 -9.45 -36.50 -20.73
CA ILE A 454 -10.23 -37.53 -20.02
C ILE A 454 -10.98 -38.45 -20.98
N SER A 455 -11.58 -37.93 -22.05
CA SER A 455 -12.26 -38.77 -23.05
C SER A 455 -11.32 -39.68 -23.85
N GLU A 456 -10.07 -39.27 -24.07
CA GLU A 456 -9.07 -40.11 -24.75
C GLU A 456 -8.55 -41.26 -23.86
N TYR A 457 -8.65 -41.14 -22.54
CA TYR A 457 -8.08 -42.07 -21.56
C TYR A 457 -9.14 -42.76 -20.67
N GLU A 458 -10.43 -42.65 -20.98
CA GLU A 458 -11.54 -43.27 -20.22
C GLU A 458 -11.47 -44.82 -20.19
N ASP A 459 -10.81 -45.44 -21.17
CA ASP A 459 -10.71 -46.91 -21.33
C ASP A 459 -9.34 -47.52 -20.95
N ILE A 460 -8.38 -46.72 -20.47
CA ILE A 460 -7.03 -47.20 -20.16
C ILE A 460 -6.88 -47.33 -18.65
N ASP A 461 -6.53 -48.54 -18.16
CA ASP A 461 -6.14 -48.76 -16.77
C ASP A 461 -4.78 -48.05 -16.55
N VAL A 462 -4.85 -46.75 -16.22
CA VAL A 462 -3.68 -45.89 -16.15
C VAL A 462 -2.87 -46.22 -14.90
N GLU A 463 -1.92 -47.14 -15.03
CA GLU A 463 -1.03 -47.51 -13.93
C GLU A 463 -0.09 -46.36 -13.48
N THR A 464 0.10 -45.29 -14.27
CA THR A 464 0.91 -44.12 -13.87
C THR A 464 0.53 -42.78 -14.54
N PRO A 465 0.33 -41.68 -13.78
CA PRO A 465 0.02 -40.34 -14.30
C PRO A 465 1.03 -39.74 -15.30
N ASN A 466 2.31 -40.13 -15.21
CA ASN A 466 3.36 -39.63 -16.09
C ASN A 466 3.17 -40.07 -17.56
N ASN A 467 2.56 -41.25 -17.79
CA ASN A 467 2.29 -41.74 -19.15
C ASN A 467 1.23 -40.90 -19.87
N ILE A 468 0.22 -40.38 -19.16
CA ILE A 468 -0.80 -39.49 -19.76
C ILE A 468 -0.13 -38.23 -20.30
N LEU A 469 0.75 -37.61 -19.51
CA LEU A 469 1.41 -36.35 -19.89
C LEU A 469 2.37 -36.53 -21.07
N GLU A 470 3.11 -37.62 -21.12
CA GLU A 470 4.01 -37.93 -22.24
C GLU A 470 3.24 -38.18 -23.54
N GLN A 471 2.10 -38.87 -23.45
CA GLN A 471 1.28 -39.23 -24.60
C GLN A 471 0.33 -38.11 -25.05
N THR A 472 0.05 -37.11 -24.20
CA THR A 472 -0.82 -35.97 -24.54
C THR A 472 -0.23 -35.21 -25.75
N PRO A 473 -0.99 -35.06 -26.86
CA PRO A 473 -0.53 -34.37 -28.06
C PRO A 473 -0.02 -32.95 -27.79
N GLN A 474 1.09 -32.56 -28.43
CA GLN A 474 1.66 -31.21 -28.30
C GLN A 474 0.68 -30.10 -28.74
N SER A 475 -0.24 -30.42 -29.66
CA SER A 475 -1.34 -29.54 -30.07
C SER A 475 -2.30 -29.23 -28.91
N LEU A 476 -2.58 -30.18 -28.02
CA LEU A 476 -3.39 -29.94 -26.82
C LEU A 476 -2.62 -29.14 -25.77
N LYS A 477 -1.34 -29.46 -25.55
CA LYS A 477 -0.46 -28.74 -24.61
C LYS A 477 -0.36 -27.25 -24.92
N SER A 478 -0.34 -26.89 -26.21
CA SER A 478 -0.18 -25.50 -26.68
C SER A 478 -1.48 -24.69 -26.74
N ARG A 479 -2.66 -25.31 -26.55
CA ARG A 479 -3.97 -24.64 -26.67
C ARG A 479 -4.30 -23.69 -25.51
N THR A 480 -3.62 -23.80 -24.38
CA THR A 480 -3.79 -22.90 -23.24
C THR A 480 -2.48 -22.67 -22.51
N LYS A 481 -2.31 -21.45 -22.00
CA LYS A 481 -1.15 -21.10 -21.18
C LYS A 481 -1.20 -21.72 -19.79
N LEU A 482 -2.36 -22.24 -19.39
CA LEU A 482 -2.59 -22.84 -18.08
C LEU A 482 -2.43 -24.37 -18.10
N PHE A 483 -1.88 -24.96 -19.15
CA PHE A 483 -1.64 -26.41 -19.21
C PHE A 483 -0.84 -26.96 -18.01
N PRO A 484 0.17 -26.25 -17.44
CA PRO A 484 0.89 -26.74 -16.26
C PRO A 484 0.01 -27.07 -15.03
N PHE A 485 -1.24 -26.57 -14.98
CA PHE A 485 -2.17 -26.92 -13.90
C PHE A 485 -2.76 -28.33 -14.07
N ILE A 486 -2.89 -28.81 -15.30
CA ILE A 486 -3.23 -30.21 -15.62
C ILE A 486 -2.10 -31.12 -15.14
N GLU A 487 -0.85 -30.74 -15.43
CA GLU A 487 0.34 -31.46 -14.99
C GLU A 487 0.39 -31.59 -13.46
N LEU A 488 0.19 -30.47 -12.75
CA LEU A 488 0.19 -30.44 -11.29
C LEU A 488 -0.94 -31.28 -10.67
N LEU A 489 -2.13 -31.24 -11.28
CA LEU A 489 -3.26 -32.05 -10.83
C LEU A 489 -2.96 -33.56 -10.99
N LEU A 490 -2.42 -33.96 -12.14
CA LEU A 490 -2.06 -35.35 -12.42
C LEU A 490 -0.89 -35.82 -11.53
N SER A 491 0.11 -34.98 -11.30
CA SER A 491 1.27 -35.32 -10.45
C SER A 491 0.89 -35.44 -8.98
N SER A 492 -0.08 -34.68 -8.49
CA SER A 492 -0.55 -34.77 -7.09
C SER A 492 -1.25 -36.09 -6.75
N ARG A 493 -1.50 -36.95 -7.75
CA ARG A 493 -2.25 -38.20 -7.62
C ARG A 493 -1.38 -39.43 -7.29
N SER A 494 -0.06 -39.35 -7.48
CA SER A 494 0.85 -40.49 -7.26
C SER A 494 0.89 -40.99 -5.81
N ASP A 495 0.41 -40.18 -4.86
CA ASP A 495 0.52 -40.45 -3.42
C ASP A 495 -0.81 -40.92 -2.78
N CYS A 496 -1.92 -40.99 -3.53
CA CYS A 496 -3.23 -41.43 -3.00
C CYS A 496 -3.46 -42.92 -3.27
N GLN A 497 -3.38 -43.75 -2.21
CA GLN A 497 -3.80 -45.15 -2.25
C GLN A 497 -5.34 -45.26 -2.11
N SER A 498 -5.92 -45.92 -3.13
CA SER A 498 -7.24 -46.58 -3.20
C SER A 498 -8.56 -45.79 -2.99
N HIS A 499 -9.46 -46.05 -3.95
CA HIS A 499 -10.93 -45.96 -3.93
C HIS A 499 -11.69 -44.63 -4.12
N GLU A 500 -11.05 -43.47 -4.21
CA GLU A 500 -11.70 -42.25 -4.76
C GLU A 500 -11.24 -41.96 -6.20
N ARG A 501 -11.33 -42.96 -7.09
CA ARG A 501 -10.94 -42.80 -8.51
C ARG A 501 -11.98 -42.08 -9.36
N ASP A 502 -13.20 -41.90 -8.85
CA ASP A 502 -14.32 -41.36 -9.62
C ASP A 502 -14.42 -39.84 -9.52
N THR A 503 -14.24 -39.21 -10.68
CA THR A 503 -14.32 -37.78 -11.00
C THR A 503 -13.11 -36.93 -10.59
N LEU A 504 -12.13 -36.86 -11.49
CA LEU A 504 -11.36 -35.62 -11.68
C LEU A 504 -12.32 -34.50 -12.10
N SER A 505 -12.94 -33.91 -11.10
CA SER A 505 -13.92 -32.87 -11.32
C SER A 505 -13.20 -31.59 -11.72
N ILE A 506 -13.86 -30.79 -12.56
CA ILE A 506 -13.47 -29.40 -12.88
C ILE A 506 -13.16 -28.63 -11.58
N HIS A 507 -13.82 -29.00 -10.47
CA HIS A 507 -13.57 -28.47 -9.14
C HIS A 507 -12.13 -28.68 -8.65
N ALA A 508 -11.52 -29.84 -8.86
CA ALA A 508 -10.14 -30.12 -8.45
C ALA A 508 -9.15 -29.22 -9.20
N LEU A 509 -9.33 -29.08 -10.52
CA LEU A 509 -8.55 -28.16 -11.36
C LEU A 509 -8.67 -26.71 -10.88
N GLU A 510 -9.88 -26.28 -10.52
CA GLU A 510 -10.10 -24.95 -9.93
C GLU A 510 -9.37 -24.77 -8.59
N GLN A 511 -9.37 -25.78 -7.70
CA GLN A 511 -8.65 -25.70 -6.42
C GLN A 511 -7.13 -25.60 -6.66
N VAL A 512 -6.59 -26.38 -7.59
CA VAL A 512 -5.16 -26.29 -7.96
C VAL A 512 -4.83 -24.89 -8.48
N MET A 513 -5.69 -24.29 -9.32
CA MET A 513 -5.51 -22.91 -9.79
C MET A 513 -5.53 -21.88 -8.67
N LYS A 514 -6.49 -21.99 -7.75
CA LYS A 514 -6.64 -21.08 -6.60
C LYS A 514 -5.42 -21.14 -5.67
N ASN A 515 -4.91 -22.34 -5.43
CA ASN A 515 -3.74 -22.56 -4.58
C ASN A 515 -2.42 -22.12 -5.26
N ASN A 516 -2.42 -21.99 -6.59
CA ASN A 516 -1.22 -21.67 -7.38
C ASN A 516 -1.39 -20.34 -8.18
N GLY A 517 -1.97 -19.32 -7.53
CA GLY A 517 -2.22 -18.02 -8.16
C GLY A 517 -0.97 -17.31 -8.70
N GLU A 518 0.22 -17.52 -8.11
CA GLU A 518 1.48 -17.00 -8.65
C GLU A 518 1.82 -17.61 -10.02
N MET A 519 1.52 -18.90 -10.22
CA MET A 519 1.67 -19.56 -11.51
C MET A 519 0.64 -19.01 -12.51
N VAL A 520 -0.59 -18.72 -12.09
CA VAL A 520 -1.59 -18.07 -12.97
C VAL A 520 -1.06 -16.72 -13.45
N LEU A 521 -0.48 -15.93 -12.55
CA LEU A 521 0.12 -14.64 -12.87
C LEU A 521 1.30 -14.77 -13.84
N SER A 522 2.21 -15.70 -13.60
CA SER A 522 3.38 -15.90 -14.45
C SER A 522 3.01 -16.45 -15.83
N GLN A 523 1.97 -17.26 -15.96
CA GLN A 523 1.53 -17.78 -17.25
C GLN A 523 0.71 -16.75 -18.05
N LEU A 524 -0.19 -16.02 -17.40
CA LEU A 524 -1.13 -15.13 -18.11
C LEU A 524 -0.61 -13.71 -18.32
N PHE A 525 0.33 -13.23 -17.51
CA PHE A 525 0.74 -11.82 -17.50
C PHE A 525 2.26 -11.61 -17.46
N SER A 526 3.07 -12.60 -17.89
CA SER A 526 4.53 -12.48 -17.95
C SER A 526 5.05 -11.61 -19.08
N SER A 527 4.33 -11.52 -20.21
CA SER A 527 4.82 -10.77 -21.36
C SER A 527 4.53 -9.26 -21.24
N GLN A 528 5.50 -8.44 -21.67
CA GLN A 528 5.31 -6.98 -21.76
C GLN A 528 4.12 -6.62 -22.66
N GLN A 529 3.85 -7.41 -23.70
CA GLN A 529 2.70 -7.21 -24.58
C GLN A 529 1.36 -7.36 -23.81
N GLN A 530 1.22 -8.39 -22.98
CA GLN A 530 0.00 -8.59 -22.18
C GLN A 530 -0.15 -7.52 -21.10
N LEU A 531 0.95 -7.11 -20.47
CA LEU A 531 0.93 -5.99 -19.51
C LEU A 531 0.58 -4.67 -20.19
N SER A 532 1.07 -4.45 -21.41
CA SER A 532 0.72 -3.28 -22.22
C SER A 532 -0.76 -3.30 -22.63
N ALA A 533 -1.28 -4.46 -23.07
CA ALA A 533 -2.69 -4.65 -23.40
C ALA A 533 -3.59 -4.40 -22.17
N PHE A 534 -3.20 -4.94 -21.01
CA PHE A 534 -3.89 -4.68 -19.73
C PHE A 534 -3.90 -3.19 -19.37
N ARG A 535 -2.76 -2.51 -19.48
CA ARG A 535 -2.66 -1.06 -19.21
C ARG A 535 -3.49 -0.24 -20.21
N SER A 536 -3.55 -0.69 -21.45
CA SER A 536 -4.31 -0.06 -22.54
C SER A 536 -5.82 -0.30 -22.43
N ALA A 537 -6.28 -1.39 -21.79
CA ALA A 537 -7.70 -1.66 -21.55
C ALA A 537 -8.41 -0.58 -20.70
N VAL A 538 -7.62 0.30 -20.06
CA VAL A 538 -8.10 1.48 -19.31
C VAL A 538 -8.17 2.72 -20.20
N LEU A 539 -7.34 2.76 -21.24
CA LEU A 539 -7.07 3.94 -22.06
C LEU A 539 -7.41 3.63 -23.52
N ASP A 540 -8.67 3.34 -23.80
CA ASP A 540 -9.20 3.22 -25.17
C ASP A 540 -9.05 4.52 -26.01
N TYR A 541 -8.44 5.57 -25.47
CA TYR A 541 -8.31 6.88 -26.10
C TYR A 541 -6.97 7.16 -26.79
N HIS A 542 -5.97 6.26 -26.71
CA HIS A 542 -4.63 6.54 -27.26
C HIS A 542 -4.46 6.34 -28.78
N LYS A 543 -5.52 6.01 -29.53
CA LYS A 543 -5.36 5.70 -30.96
C LYS A 543 -5.26 6.91 -31.90
N SER A 544 -5.47 8.15 -31.44
CA SER A 544 -5.54 9.31 -32.35
C SER A 544 -4.54 10.44 -32.13
N HIS A 545 -3.68 10.42 -31.10
CA HIS A 545 -2.70 11.49 -30.86
C HIS A 545 -1.29 10.95 -30.64
N ALA A 546 -0.35 11.39 -31.50
CA ALA A 546 1.07 11.22 -31.29
C ALA A 546 1.52 11.98 -30.01
N PRO A 547 2.63 11.58 -29.38
CA PRO A 547 3.10 12.17 -28.11
C PRO A 547 3.47 13.67 -28.17
N HIS A 548 3.50 14.27 -29.36
CA HIS A 548 3.65 15.72 -29.52
C HIS A 548 2.27 16.41 -29.49
N TYR A 549 2.15 17.52 -28.75
CA TYR A 549 0.91 18.29 -28.69
C TYR A 549 0.44 18.65 -30.09
N CYS A 550 -0.86 18.47 -30.31
CA CYS A 550 -1.57 19.00 -31.45
C CYS A 550 -1.25 20.51 -31.62
N ILE A 551 -1.02 21.02 -32.84
CA ILE A 551 -0.84 22.47 -33.05
C ILE A 551 -2.22 23.12 -32.83
N PRO A 552 -2.34 24.20 -32.02
CA PRO A 552 -3.58 24.93 -31.90
C PRO A 552 -3.93 25.61 -33.24
N ASN A 553 -4.63 24.90 -34.13
CA ASN A 553 -5.01 25.39 -35.46
C ASN A 553 -6.09 26.49 -35.44
N LYS A 554 -6.63 26.85 -34.26
CA LYS A 554 -7.75 27.79 -34.14
C LYS A 554 -7.31 29.10 -33.47
N LYS A 555 -7.70 30.21 -34.08
CA LYS A 555 -7.85 31.51 -33.39
C LYS A 555 -8.90 31.33 -32.29
N PHE A 556 -8.49 31.06 -31.06
CA PHE A 556 -9.39 31.05 -29.93
C PHE A 556 -9.91 32.48 -29.71
N LYS A 557 -11.23 32.67 -29.57
CA LYS A 557 -11.77 33.92 -29.02
C LYS A 557 -11.38 33.95 -27.54
N ILE A 558 -10.29 34.62 -27.22
CA ILE A 558 -9.82 34.82 -25.85
C ILE A 558 -10.77 35.83 -25.20
N LEU A 559 -11.76 35.34 -24.45
CA LEU A 559 -12.69 36.20 -23.69
C LEU A 559 -12.09 36.69 -22.36
N ASN A 560 -10.95 36.14 -21.93
CA ASN A 560 -10.30 36.48 -20.66
C ASN A 560 -8.77 36.36 -20.80
N THR A 561 -8.08 37.50 -20.86
CA THR A 561 -6.67 37.65 -21.32
C THR A 561 -5.62 37.56 -20.20
N GLY A 562 -5.83 36.69 -19.20
CA GLY A 562 -4.72 36.22 -18.38
C GLY A 562 -4.71 36.60 -16.89
N LEU A 563 -4.05 35.70 -16.16
CA LEU A 563 -3.91 35.60 -14.70
C LEU A 563 -5.22 35.30 -13.96
N ALA A 564 -5.14 34.47 -12.92
CA ALA A 564 -6.31 34.16 -12.10
C ALA A 564 -6.95 35.47 -11.61
N GLN A 565 -8.28 35.61 -11.72
CA GLN A 565 -9.02 36.83 -11.37
C GLN A 565 -8.63 37.36 -9.98
N LYS A 566 -8.29 36.46 -9.05
CA LYS A 566 -7.64 36.80 -7.79
C LYS A 566 -6.34 36.01 -7.66
N LYS A 567 -5.23 36.75 -7.49
CA LYS A 567 -3.94 36.15 -7.18
C LYS A 567 -3.99 35.49 -5.79
N PRO A 568 -3.30 34.35 -5.60
CA PRO A 568 -3.07 33.82 -4.27
C PRO A 568 -2.46 34.88 -3.35
N HIS A 569 -2.95 34.97 -2.11
CA HIS A 569 -2.38 35.86 -1.10
C HIS A 569 -2.36 35.17 0.26
N LEU A 570 -1.37 35.49 1.08
CA LEU A 570 -1.26 34.98 2.45
C LEU A 570 -2.21 35.76 3.37
N ASP A 571 -3.12 35.07 4.04
CA ASP A 571 -3.94 35.66 5.09
C ASP A 571 -3.10 35.79 6.36
N LYS A 572 -2.82 37.03 6.78
CA LYS A 572 -1.99 37.33 7.95
C LYS A 572 -2.56 36.82 9.27
N LYS A 573 -3.89 36.65 9.38
CA LYS A 573 -4.53 36.19 10.62
C LYS A 573 -4.41 34.67 10.80
N THR A 574 -4.58 33.93 9.72
CA THR A 574 -4.57 32.45 9.76
C THR A 574 -3.21 31.87 9.37
N ASN A 575 -2.30 32.70 8.86
CA ASN A 575 -1.04 32.29 8.25
C ASN A 575 -1.22 31.22 7.15
N GLN A 576 -2.31 31.33 6.38
CA GLN A 576 -2.65 30.41 5.29
C GLN A 576 -2.92 31.17 3.99
N TYR A 577 -2.52 30.57 2.87
CA TYR A 577 -2.81 31.14 1.56
C TYR A 577 -4.30 31.04 1.23
N LYS A 578 -4.88 32.14 0.75
CA LYS A 578 -6.19 32.17 0.12
C LYS A 578 -6.02 32.04 -1.38
N VAL A 579 -6.56 30.96 -1.93
CA VAL A 579 -6.39 30.57 -3.33
C VAL A 579 -7.77 30.41 -3.97
N GLN A 580 -7.99 30.98 -5.15
CA GLN A 580 -9.25 30.87 -5.89
C GLN A 580 -9.00 30.16 -7.23
N CYS A 581 -9.85 29.18 -7.52
CA CYS A 581 -9.88 28.48 -8.81
C CYS A 581 -10.44 29.41 -9.89
N PHE A 582 -10.09 29.19 -11.16
CA PHE A 582 -10.67 29.94 -12.28
C PHE A 582 -12.18 29.74 -12.43
N CYS A 583 -12.77 28.67 -11.86
CA CYS A 583 -14.22 28.48 -11.81
C CYS A 583 -14.91 29.38 -10.76
N GLY A 584 -14.16 30.23 -10.05
CA GLY A 584 -14.66 31.16 -9.04
C GLY A 584 -14.76 30.57 -7.63
N LYS A 585 -14.54 29.27 -7.46
CA LYS A 585 -14.61 28.58 -6.16
C LYS A 585 -13.26 28.62 -5.43
N PRO A 586 -13.24 28.61 -4.08
CA PRO A 586 -11.99 28.53 -3.34
C PRO A 586 -11.25 27.22 -3.65
N MET A 587 -9.92 27.24 -3.60
CA MET A 587 -9.12 26.02 -3.55
C MET A 587 -8.78 25.71 -2.10
N ILE A 588 -8.65 24.42 -1.80
CA ILE A 588 -8.31 23.90 -0.48
C ILE A 588 -6.93 23.24 -0.59
N LEU A 589 -6.02 23.61 0.29
CA LEU A 589 -4.72 22.94 0.39
C LEU A 589 -4.91 21.61 1.09
N LYS A 590 -4.66 20.52 0.37
CA LYS A 590 -4.79 19.16 0.90
C LYS A 590 -3.43 18.48 0.89
N ARG A 591 -3.10 17.80 1.99
CA ARG A 591 -2.07 16.75 1.96
C ARG A 591 -2.74 15.50 1.41
N LEU A 592 -2.26 15.02 0.27
CA LEU A 592 -2.81 13.83 -0.38
C LEU A 592 -2.68 12.62 0.56
N LYS A 593 -3.80 11.93 0.80
CA LYS A 593 -3.85 10.72 1.63
C LYS A 593 -3.58 9.44 0.84
N ARG A 594 -3.51 9.55 -0.48
CA ARG A 594 -3.24 8.49 -1.45
C ARG A 594 -2.62 9.10 -2.70
N ASP A 595 -2.04 8.27 -3.57
CA ASP A 595 -1.59 8.73 -4.87
C ASP A 595 -2.80 9.31 -5.63
N PHE A 596 -2.67 10.53 -6.15
CA PHE A 596 -3.70 11.21 -6.92
C PHE A 596 -3.29 11.23 -8.38
N VAL A 597 -4.19 10.76 -9.26
CA VAL A 597 -3.94 10.71 -10.70
C VAL A 597 -4.64 11.85 -11.39
N GLN A 598 -3.90 12.57 -12.21
CA GLN A 598 -4.46 13.54 -13.13
C GLN A 598 -4.10 13.18 -14.57
N TYR A 599 -5.13 13.06 -15.40
CA TYR A 599 -4.96 13.03 -16.85
C TYR A 599 -4.59 14.42 -17.35
N ARG A 600 -3.61 14.46 -18.24
CA ARG A 600 -3.26 15.65 -18.99
C ARG A 600 -3.91 15.57 -20.37
N TRP A 601 -4.54 16.66 -20.76
CA TRP A 601 -5.37 16.78 -21.95
C TRP A 601 -4.71 17.73 -22.96
N CYS A 602 -4.71 17.39 -24.25
CA CYS A 602 -4.39 18.33 -25.33
C CYS A 602 -5.54 19.33 -25.45
N HIS A 603 -5.29 20.49 -26.06
CA HIS A 603 -6.34 21.49 -26.28
C HIS A 603 -7.48 21.01 -27.18
N CYS A 604 -7.30 19.90 -27.91
CA CYS A 604 -8.35 19.22 -28.68
C CYS A 604 -9.28 18.31 -27.83
N GLY A 605 -8.97 18.08 -26.56
CA GLY A 605 -9.72 17.18 -25.67
C GLY A 605 -9.21 15.74 -25.61
N ALA A 606 -8.11 15.39 -26.30
CA ALA A 606 -7.49 14.07 -26.17
C ALA A 606 -6.58 13.98 -24.94
N ALA A 607 -6.69 12.93 -24.14
CA ALA A 607 -5.71 12.64 -23.08
C ALA A 607 -4.40 12.14 -23.71
N PHE A 608 -3.26 12.66 -23.25
CA PHE A 608 -1.95 12.28 -23.80
C PHE A 608 -0.95 11.80 -22.75
N ASP A 609 -1.16 12.14 -21.48
CA ASP A 609 -0.27 11.77 -20.38
C ASP A 609 -1.04 11.62 -19.06
N VAL A 610 -0.43 10.90 -18.11
CA VAL A 610 -0.99 10.63 -16.78
C VAL A 610 0.02 11.05 -15.73
N MET A 611 -0.29 12.12 -15.02
CA MET A 611 0.51 12.61 -13.91
C MET A 611 0.05 11.95 -12.60
N THR A 612 0.98 11.35 -11.86
CA THR A 612 0.71 10.78 -10.52
C THR A 612 1.38 11.64 -9.46
N TYR A 613 0.58 12.26 -8.60
CA TYR A 613 1.07 12.91 -7.39
C TYR A 613 1.09 11.90 -6.26
N LYS A 614 2.21 11.80 -5.54
CA LYS A 614 2.38 10.77 -4.50
C LYS A 614 1.65 11.12 -3.22
N VAL A 615 1.21 10.09 -2.49
CA VAL A 615 0.74 10.25 -1.11
C VAL A 615 1.69 11.14 -0.30
N GLY A 616 1.13 12.01 0.53
CA GLY A 616 1.86 13.01 1.30
C GLY A 616 2.13 14.33 0.57
N THR A 617 1.94 14.41 -0.75
CA THR A 617 2.12 15.67 -1.50
C THR A 617 1.06 16.70 -1.07
N LEU A 618 1.47 17.94 -0.86
CA LEU A 618 0.59 19.10 -0.70
C LEU A 618 0.11 19.59 -2.06
N LEU A 619 -1.21 19.58 -2.25
CA LEU A 619 -1.88 19.93 -3.49
C LEU A 619 -3.04 20.89 -3.20
N TRP A 620 -3.09 22.02 -3.92
CA TRP A 620 -4.27 22.86 -3.97
C TRP A 620 -5.31 22.18 -4.87
N MET A 621 -6.50 21.90 -4.33
CA MET A 621 -7.60 21.31 -5.09
C MET A 621 -8.81 22.23 -5.06
N CYS A 622 -9.49 22.42 -6.20
CA CYS A 622 -10.75 23.16 -6.24
C CYS A 622 -11.77 22.58 -5.24
N SER A 623 -12.47 23.42 -4.48
CA SER A 623 -13.52 22.96 -3.56
C SER A 623 -14.73 22.34 -4.26
N SER A 624 -14.85 22.51 -5.58
CA SER A 624 -15.84 21.86 -6.44
C SER A 624 -15.28 20.67 -7.21
N TYR A 625 -14.20 20.05 -6.74
CA TYR A 625 -13.81 18.74 -7.23
C TYR A 625 -14.89 17.70 -6.83
N PRO A 626 -15.34 16.80 -7.72
CA PRO A 626 -14.79 16.48 -9.04
C PRO A 626 -15.40 17.27 -10.23
N GLN A 627 -16.40 18.13 -10.02
CA GLN A 627 -17.01 18.93 -11.10
C GLN A 627 -15.99 19.89 -11.77
N CYS A 628 -14.99 20.33 -11.02
CA CYS A 628 -13.84 21.06 -11.50
C CYS A 628 -12.56 20.29 -11.14
N LEU A 629 -11.87 19.76 -12.15
CA LEU A 629 -10.67 18.95 -11.99
C LEU A 629 -9.38 19.78 -11.78
N LEU A 630 -9.52 21.11 -11.59
CA LEU A 630 -8.36 21.95 -11.35
C LEU A 630 -7.73 21.63 -10.00
N ASN A 631 -6.46 21.26 -10.08
CA ASN A 631 -5.55 21.15 -8.97
C ASN A 631 -4.19 21.71 -9.37
N HIS A 632 -3.39 22.08 -8.36
CA HIS A 632 -2.07 22.65 -8.56
C HIS A 632 -1.14 22.29 -7.39
N MET A 633 0.14 22.07 -7.68
CA MET A 633 1.13 21.81 -6.64
C MET A 633 1.35 23.04 -5.74
N ALA A 634 1.58 22.77 -4.46
CA ALA A 634 2.11 23.71 -3.49
C ALA A 634 3.59 23.42 -3.20
N HIS A 635 4.29 24.37 -2.59
CA HIS A 635 5.60 24.09 -1.99
C HIS A 635 5.44 23.07 -0.86
N GLN A 636 6.29 22.05 -0.87
CA GLN A 636 6.16 20.88 0.02
C GLN A 636 6.79 21.11 1.39
N MET A 637 7.81 21.96 1.43
CA MET A 637 8.61 22.33 2.59
C MET A 637 8.87 23.83 2.55
N ASP A 638 9.34 24.38 3.66
CA ASP A 638 9.92 25.72 3.69
C ASP A 638 11.31 25.63 3.06
N GLU A 639 11.54 26.34 1.96
CA GLU A 639 12.78 26.26 1.19
C GLU A 639 13.28 27.65 0.81
N MET A 640 14.57 27.90 1.01
CA MET A 640 15.28 29.02 0.42
C MET A 640 15.96 28.55 -0.86
N PHE A 641 15.60 29.16 -2.00
CA PHE A 641 16.34 28.91 -3.25
C PHE A 641 17.59 29.80 -3.27
N SER A 642 18.77 29.15 -3.27
CA SER A 642 20.09 29.78 -3.14
C SER A 642 20.40 30.82 -4.23
N ASP A 643 19.81 30.65 -5.41
CA ASP A 643 20.17 31.45 -6.58
C ASP A 643 19.42 32.80 -6.63
N GLU A 644 18.35 32.97 -5.83
CA GLU A 644 17.42 34.12 -5.96
C GLU A 644 17.06 34.80 -4.63
N GLN A 645 17.56 34.33 -3.49
CA GLN A 645 17.15 34.81 -2.14
C GLN A 645 15.61 34.82 -1.92
N ILE A 646 14.87 34.02 -2.68
CA ILE A 646 13.42 33.90 -2.54
C ILE A 646 13.12 32.79 -1.52
N GLN A 647 12.45 33.17 -0.44
CA GLN A 647 11.94 32.22 0.55
C GLN A 647 10.55 31.75 0.14
N TYR A 648 10.40 30.44 -0.06
CA TYR A 648 9.11 29.81 -0.30
C TYR A 648 8.60 29.18 0.99
N VAL A 649 7.32 29.44 1.28
CA VAL A 649 6.65 28.90 2.46
C VAL A 649 5.89 27.64 2.07
N LYS A 650 5.97 26.60 2.91
CA LYS A 650 5.20 25.37 2.77
C LYS A 650 3.72 25.68 2.58
N GLY A 651 3.11 25.11 1.55
CA GLY A 651 1.72 25.37 1.19
C GLY A 651 1.50 26.54 0.23
N GLN A 652 2.52 27.36 -0.07
CA GLN A 652 2.45 28.39 -1.10
C GLN A 652 2.14 27.77 -2.48
N PRO A 653 1.14 28.26 -3.23
CA PRO A 653 0.84 27.74 -4.56
C PRO A 653 1.92 28.13 -5.57
N LEU A 654 2.31 27.18 -6.43
CA LEU A 654 3.24 27.37 -7.54
C LEU A 654 2.62 28.11 -8.75
N GLY A 655 1.69 29.06 -8.52
CA GLY A 655 0.91 29.77 -9.52
C GLY A 655 -0.40 29.08 -9.92
N ILE A 656 -1.49 29.82 -10.10
CA ILE A 656 -2.81 29.25 -10.47
C ILE A 656 -3.16 29.67 -11.91
N PRO A 657 -3.48 28.73 -12.82
CA PRO A 657 -3.86 29.07 -14.18
C PRO A 657 -5.20 29.81 -14.20
N CYS A 658 -5.36 30.74 -15.15
CA CYS A 658 -6.57 31.56 -15.26
C CYS A 658 -7.73 30.87 -15.99
N SER A 659 -7.47 29.71 -16.60
CA SER A 659 -8.45 28.88 -17.32
C SER A 659 -7.86 27.50 -17.58
N GLU A 660 -8.69 26.55 -18.02
CA GLU A 660 -8.23 25.23 -18.47
C GLU A 660 -7.27 25.36 -19.67
N LEU A 661 -7.57 26.25 -20.61
CA LEU A 661 -6.68 26.52 -21.76
C LEU A 661 -5.30 27.02 -21.30
N CYS A 662 -5.25 27.94 -20.33
CA CYS A 662 -3.98 28.42 -19.77
C CYS A 662 -3.19 27.28 -19.14
N LYS A 663 -3.85 26.38 -18.41
CA LYS A 663 -3.20 25.18 -17.84
C LYS A 663 -2.60 24.29 -18.93
N ILE A 664 -3.37 23.99 -19.98
CA ILE A 664 -2.94 23.15 -21.10
C ILE A 664 -1.72 23.76 -21.79
N LEU A 665 -1.75 25.06 -22.09
CA LEU A 665 -0.63 25.74 -22.74
C LEU A 665 0.65 25.77 -21.87
N ARG A 666 0.51 25.95 -20.55
CA ARG A 666 1.67 25.85 -19.63
C ARG A 666 2.27 24.45 -19.59
N LEU A 667 1.43 23.40 -19.61
CA LEU A 667 1.90 22.02 -19.69
C LEU A 667 2.61 21.76 -21.02
N GLN A 668 2.11 22.32 -22.12
CA GLN A 668 2.76 22.24 -23.43
C GLN A 668 4.17 22.83 -23.41
N ILE A 669 4.36 23.99 -22.76
CA ILE A 669 5.68 24.58 -22.59
C ILE A 669 6.61 23.66 -21.78
N HIS A 670 6.12 23.07 -20.68
CA HIS A 670 6.93 22.15 -19.88
C HIS A 670 7.41 20.92 -20.65
N GLU A 671 6.58 20.37 -21.54
CA GLU A 671 6.98 19.23 -22.37
C GLU A 671 7.98 19.64 -23.46
N ILE A 672 7.79 20.80 -24.12
CA ILE A 672 8.79 21.34 -25.05
C ILE A 672 10.13 21.53 -24.34
N MET A 673 10.12 22.08 -23.12
CA MET A 673 11.32 22.21 -22.29
C MET A 673 11.94 20.83 -21.99
N ALA A 674 11.15 19.82 -21.63
CA ALA A 674 11.66 18.48 -21.35
C ALA A 674 12.35 17.85 -22.57
N ILE A 675 11.79 18.03 -23.76
CA ILE A 675 12.40 17.55 -25.01
C ILE A 675 13.71 18.29 -25.29
N LEU A 676 13.74 19.62 -25.15
CA LEU A 676 14.94 20.43 -25.33
C LEU A 676 16.04 20.07 -24.33
N MET A 677 15.67 19.88 -23.06
CA MET A 677 16.58 19.45 -22.00
C MET A 677 17.22 18.11 -22.36
N LYS A 678 16.43 17.15 -22.84
CA LYS A 678 16.95 15.85 -23.26
C LYS A 678 17.83 15.94 -24.51
N LYS A 679 17.39 16.65 -25.56
CA LYS A 679 18.08 16.74 -26.85
C LYS A 679 19.42 17.49 -26.75
N ASN A 680 19.46 18.55 -25.93
CA ASN A 680 20.63 19.43 -25.82
C ASN A 680 21.41 19.26 -24.51
N ASN A 681 21.04 18.28 -23.67
CA ASN A 681 21.58 18.10 -22.31
C ASN A 681 21.49 19.38 -21.44
N TRP A 682 20.38 20.11 -21.54
CA TRP A 682 20.17 21.36 -20.79
C TRP A 682 19.58 21.11 -19.40
N ARG A 683 19.96 21.98 -18.47
CA ARG A 683 19.28 22.16 -17.18
C ARG A 683 18.02 23.02 -17.36
N LYS A 684 17.02 22.79 -16.51
CA LYS A 684 15.76 23.57 -16.51
C LYS A 684 15.99 25.08 -16.40
N SER A 685 17.01 25.51 -15.65
CA SER A 685 17.40 26.91 -15.50
C SER A 685 17.82 27.56 -16.82
N GLN A 686 18.43 26.82 -17.74
CA GLN A 686 18.83 27.33 -19.06
C GLN A 686 17.61 27.59 -19.94
N CYS A 687 16.60 26.72 -19.90
CA CYS A 687 15.32 26.96 -20.57
C CYS A 687 14.64 28.23 -20.03
N TYR A 688 14.67 28.46 -18.71
CA TYR A 688 14.12 29.69 -18.12
C TYR A 688 14.89 30.94 -18.53
N SER A 689 16.23 30.89 -18.58
CA SER A 689 17.04 32.01 -19.09
C SER A 689 16.73 32.32 -20.56
N LEU A 690 16.53 31.30 -21.39
CA LEU A 690 16.14 31.47 -22.78
C LEU A 690 14.76 32.16 -22.90
N MET A 691 13.76 31.67 -22.18
CA MET A 691 12.43 32.29 -22.16
C MET A 691 12.47 33.72 -21.61
N ALA A 692 13.28 33.99 -20.58
CA ALA A 692 13.48 35.32 -20.02
C ALA A 692 14.01 36.31 -21.07
N SER A 693 14.98 35.87 -21.90
CA SER A 693 15.52 36.68 -23.00
C SER A 693 14.47 37.00 -24.06
N TRP A 694 13.60 36.05 -24.41
CA TRP A 694 12.52 36.27 -25.38
C TRP A 694 11.44 37.22 -24.86
N LEU A 695 11.17 37.16 -23.56
CA LEU A 695 10.17 37.98 -22.89
C LEU A 695 10.71 39.35 -22.47
N ASN A 696 12.03 39.56 -22.53
CA ASN A 696 12.72 40.72 -22.01
C ASN A 696 12.38 41.01 -20.53
N VAL A 697 12.46 39.96 -19.70
CA VAL A 697 12.18 40.02 -18.26
C VAL A 697 13.30 39.37 -17.46
N GLU A 698 13.34 39.62 -16.16
CA GLU A 698 14.20 38.87 -15.26
C GLU A 698 13.84 37.38 -15.24
N LYS A 699 14.83 36.51 -15.02
CA LYS A 699 14.64 35.05 -15.00
C LYS A 699 13.59 34.60 -13.99
N SER A 700 13.52 35.24 -12.83
CA SER A 700 12.52 35.00 -11.77
C SER A 700 11.08 35.22 -12.27
N GLN A 701 10.88 36.11 -13.24
CA GLN A 701 9.59 36.42 -13.85
C GLN A 701 9.26 35.52 -15.05
N ALA A 702 10.26 34.81 -15.61
CA ALA A 702 10.10 33.90 -16.73
C ALA A 702 9.58 32.50 -16.34
N HIS A 703 9.19 32.30 -15.09
CA HIS A 703 8.65 31.02 -14.65
C HIS A 703 7.27 30.74 -15.27
N VAL A 704 7.08 29.57 -15.90
CA VAL A 704 5.86 29.19 -16.65
C VAL A 704 4.58 29.31 -15.81
N ALA A 705 4.69 29.14 -14.49
CA ALA A 705 3.61 29.38 -13.52
C ALA A 705 2.99 30.78 -13.57
N LEU A 706 3.72 31.77 -14.08
CA LEU A 706 3.34 33.18 -14.13
C LEU A 706 2.76 33.58 -15.48
N PHE A 707 2.81 32.70 -16.49
CA PHE A 707 2.45 33.07 -17.86
C PHE A 707 0.93 33.21 -18.05
N SER A 708 0.52 34.29 -18.71
CA SER A 708 -0.82 34.44 -19.28
C SER A 708 -1.02 33.50 -20.48
N ILE A 709 -2.22 33.49 -21.07
CA ILE A 709 -2.46 32.72 -22.30
C ILE A 709 -1.61 33.30 -23.44
N GLU A 710 -1.57 34.62 -23.55
CA GLU A 710 -0.82 35.39 -24.54
C GLU A 710 0.68 35.10 -24.42
N THR A 711 1.20 35.15 -23.20
CA THR A 711 2.61 34.81 -22.91
C THR A 711 2.90 33.35 -23.27
N CYS A 712 1.98 32.43 -22.96
CA CYS A 712 2.19 31.03 -23.33
C CYS A 712 2.24 30.84 -24.85
N LEU A 713 1.29 31.42 -25.58
CA LEU A 713 1.24 31.33 -27.04
C LEU A 713 2.50 31.93 -27.68
N PHE A 714 2.95 33.09 -27.19
CA PHE A 714 4.19 33.72 -27.65
C PHE A 714 5.41 32.81 -27.43
N VAL A 715 5.57 32.26 -26.23
CA VAL A 715 6.70 31.38 -25.89
C VAL A 715 6.66 30.09 -26.72
N ILE A 716 5.48 29.48 -26.88
CA ILE A 716 5.29 28.29 -27.71
C ILE A 716 5.69 28.60 -29.16
N GLN A 717 5.24 29.73 -29.72
CA GLN A 717 5.63 30.15 -31.07
C GLN A 717 7.15 30.32 -31.19
N LYS A 718 7.80 30.96 -30.22
CA LYS A 718 9.27 31.09 -30.20
C LYS A 718 9.98 29.75 -30.17
N PHE A 719 9.47 28.77 -29.42
CA PHE A 719 10.03 27.42 -29.49
C PHE A 719 9.89 26.81 -30.89
N PHE A 720 8.74 26.97 -31.55
CA PHE A 720 8.56 26.49 -32.92
C PHE A 720 9.49 27.15 -33.93
N ASP A 721 9.59 28.48 -33.88
CA ASP A 721 10.41 29.26 -34.83
C ASP A 721 11.89 28.88 -34.74
N ASN A 722 12.39 28.62 -33.51
CA ASN A 722 13.81 28.37 -33.27
C ASN A 722 14.18 26.88 -33.25
N TYR A 723 13.21 25.99 -33.12
CA TYR A 723 13.45 24.55 -32.93
C TYR A 723 12.48 23.66 -33.71
N SER A 724 12.10 24.08 -34.92
CA SER A 724 11.14 23.38 -35.80
C SER A 724 11.44 21.89 -36.02
N GLY A 725 12.70 21.46 -35.99
CA GLY A 725 13.13 20.04 -36.07
C GLY A 725 12.96 19.21 -34.78
N ILE A 726 12.05 19.60 -33.89
CA ILE A 726 11.73 18.87 -32.64
C ILE A 726 10.47 18.01 -32.75
N TYR A 727 9.58 18.30 -33.69
CA TYR A 727 8.26 17.66 -33.82
C TYR A 727 8.25 16.42 -34.70
#